data_AF-A0AAE9IV91-F1
#
_entry.id   AF-A0AAE9IV91-F1
#
_cell.length_a   1.000
_cell.length_b   1.000
_cell.length_c   1.000
_cell.angle_alpha   90.00
_cell.angle_beta   90.00
_cell.angle_gamma   90.00
#
_symmetry.space_group_name_H-M   'P 1'
#
loop_
_entity.id
_entity.type
_entity.pdbx_description
1 polymer ?
#
loop_
_entity_poly.entity_id
_entity_poly.type
_entity_poly.pdbx_seq_one_letter_code
_entity_poly.pdbx_strand_id
1 'polypeptide(L)'
;MELGNSMPGLQNEMSCASEVQAQLFTHPVQIIYACVQTVLFLATIIGSLLAIVQLCKKTTIPDSTKVLLIGALFFANAHELAYFSSPFKVFKMNLFHTNTSCYPLASTLECIPTTTVLAMGISGNMLIQSALSVDRLLATIFPVCYSRMRALPGVVLLFMVLIPSFLSYSWIRSDIVLDDYQMFCSQWSANISSRANTYLEYCSYLTVAHIIINALIILRNRSVESKCRFDVQQRYLNSETLKTTQTICYLSIAQFLAMFLYSGGVLFMRKNQKNIPTLIYINVIVWVYKPCQPFCMDVKQLKIQRKVLYSCFGIYIVLRLIFVDYASIPEKRKLEEIPLECDSVINGTENPRLISKAKQWDWHYNWVENEIFTAKNICTVIEKYFTFSREPMSIEEEKYPLAYGLVVYKTIVQVMMQLSLFYQPQHLFCITVDNQSPDQYKAVIQALPECFPNMKVFIGEPSDWGSFGILSNVYTCFNWLAEAKHNWKYYQYLSGTDLPIRTNLEMVRIFKAMNGSINTDVSTFEVDRYKNMEGVLPPMPIYKSSMSVVVPREAADFLIISPRVQKLLKYLSKTWIPDESFWSTVLGSPALLPVPGSFRVRDILWLRKNFKLRPPYENTVDSIGTSYIGRYQVWGWQKECFGKVKDFSCVFGVGDIEEIMTRPELVAHKLYLEYQPAGFMCMFKSIRKRSLSPDADKFSAKSYSEMPSVELFKGKAITQLTNPHWLVRDSFYNPSLEDFDKEVL
;
A
#
# COMPACT_ATOMS: atom_id res chain seq x y z
N MET A 1 -9.35 -53.58 -20.65
CA MET A 1 -8.08 -53.31 -21.33
C MET A 1 -7.98 -51.81 -21.45
N GLU A 2 -7.58 -51.10 -20.40
CA GLU A 2 -6.20 -50.98 -19.91
C GLU A 2 -5.19 -50.53 -20.99
N LEU A 3 -4.69 -49.32 -20.75
CA LEU A 3 -3.30 -48.84 -20.85
C LEU A 3 -2.69 -48.47 -22.21
N GLY A 4 -2.21 -47.22 -22.27
CA GLY A 4 -1.32 -46.68 -23.29
C GLY A 4 -1.02 -45.19 -23.08
N ASN A 5 -0.11 -44.90 -22.15
CA ASN A 5 0.26 -43.59 -21.58
C ASN A 5 0.67 -42.46 -22.55
N SER A 6 0.18 -41.26 -22.19
CA SER A 6 0.79 -39.92 -22.17
C SER A 6 2.20 -39.69 -22.76
N MET A 7 2.26 -38.78 -23.74
CA MET A 7 3.35 -37.79 -23.86
C MET A 7 2.78 -36.43 -23.44
N PRO A 8 3.34 -35.72 -22.43
CA PRO A 8 2.92 -34.36 -22.13
C PRO A 8 3.56 -33.43 -23.16
N GLY A 9 2.74 -32.97 -24.12
CA GLY A 9 3.08 -31.82 -24.93
C GLY A 9 3.22 -30.59 -24.03
N LEU A 10 4.41 -30.00 -24.04
CA LEU A 10 4.76 -28.78 -23.35
C LEU A 10 3.87 -27.62 -23.87
N GLN A 11 2.72 -27.40 -23.23
CA GLN A 11 1.99 -26.14 -23.38
C GLN A 11 2.84 -25.06 -22.71
N ASN A 12 3.47 -24.20 -23.52
CA ASN A 12 4.03 -22.94 -23.03
C ASN A 12 2.89 -22.13 -22.38
N GLU A 13 2.82 -22.13 -21.05
CA GLU A 13 1.98 -21.21 -20.30
C GLU A 13 2.45 -19.78 -20.60
N MET A 14 1.76 -19.09 -21.50
CA MET A 14 2.08 -17.71 -21.85
C MET A 14 1.68 -16.81 -20.67
N SER A 15 2.67 -16.33 -19.91
CA SER A 15 2.44 -15.35 -18.84
C SER A 15 2.23 -13.95 -19.43
N CYS A 16 1.04 -13.39 -19.17
CA CYS A 16 0.65 -12.07 -19.63
C CYS A 16 1.17 -10.97 -18.69
N ALA A 17 1.65 -9.88 -19.28
CA ALA A 17 2.02 -8.69 -18.53
C ALA A 17 0.80 -8.08 -17.84
N SER A 18 0.97 -7.58 -16.62
CA SER A 18 -0.08 -6.84 -15.90
C SER A 18 -0.49 -5.57 -16.65
N GLU A 19 -1.64 -5.01 -16.33
CA GLU A 19 -2.15 -3.78 -16.98
C GLU A 19 -1.15 -2.61 -16.91
N VAL A 20 -0.43 -2.49 -15.79
CA VAL A 20 0.66 -1.52 -15.62
C VAL A 20 1.85 -1.82 -16.54
N GLN A 21 2.24 -3.09 -16.65
CA GLN A 21 3.32 -3.54 -17.55
C GLN A 21 2.93 -3.37 -19.03
N ALA A 22 1.66 -3.56 -19.38
CA ALA A 22 1.13 -3.31 -20.71
C ALA A 22 1.19 -1.82 -21.07
N GLN A 23 0.74 -0.94 -20.18
CA GLN A 23 0.80 0.51 -20.37
C GLN A 23 2.24 1.01 -20.58
N LEU A 24 3.22 0.37 -19.93
CA LEU A 24 4.65 0.66 -20.11
C LEU A 24 5.19 0.33 -21.50
N PHE A 25 4.71 -0.75 -22.13
CA PHE A 25 5.12 -1.11 -23.50
C PHE A 25 4.64 -0.10 -24.54
N THR A 26 3.50 0.55 -24.28
CA THR A 26 2.87 1.52 -25.19
C THR A 26 3.17 2.97 -24.82
N HIS A 27 3.84 3.23 -23.69
CA HIS A 27 4.08 4.58 -23.23
C HIS A 27 5.02 5.34 -24.20
N PRO A 28 4.72 6.60 -24.57
CA PRO A 28 5.54 7.37 -25.51
C PRO A 28 7.01 7.48 -25.11
N VAL A 29 7.31 7.56 -23.81
CA VAL A 29 8.67 7.60 -23.28
C VAL A 29 9.45 6.32 -23.60
N GLN A 30 8.80 5.16 -23.57
CA GLN A 30 9.45 3.89 -23.90
C GLN A 30 9.76 3.77 -25.39
N ILE A 31 8.91 4.35 -26.25
CA ILE A 31 9.15 4.44 -27.70
C ILE A 31 10.32 5.39 -27.97
N ILE A 32 10.36 6.56 -27.33
CA ILE A 32 11.48 7.51 -27.42
C ILE A 32 12.79 6.85 -26.96
N TYR A 33 12.77 6.15 -25.83
CA TYR A 33 13.92 5.39 -25.36
C TYR A 33 14.36 4.36 -26.40
N ALA A 34 13.43 3.59 -26.98
CA ALA A 34 13.74 2.62 -28.01
C ALA A 34 14.40 3.24 -29.26
N CYS A 35 13.93 4.42 -29.69
CA CYS A 35 14.55 5.18 -30.78
C CYS A 35 15.98 5.63 -30.42
N VAL A 36 16.18 6.19 -29.22
CA VAL A 36 17.51 6.60 -28.74
C VAL A 36 18.47 5.41 -28.65
N GLN A 37 18.01 4.25 -28.15
CA GLN A 37 18.82 3.03 -28.11
C GLN A 37 19.25 2.56 -29.49
N THR A 38 18.34 2.64 -30.48
CA THR A 38 18.63 2.28 -31.87
C THR A 38 19.70 3.19 -32.48
N VAL A 39 19.61 4.49 -32.23
CA VAL A 39 20.62 5.46 -32.69
C VAL A 39 21.98 5.18 -32.04
N LEU A 40 22.02 4.88 -30.74
CA LEU A 40 23.27 4.55 -30.04
C LEU A 40 23.89 3.26 -30.56
N PHE A 41 23.09 2.23 -30.85
CA PHE A 41 23.57 0.99 -31.46
C PHE A 41 24.22 1.24 -32.83
N LEU A 42 23.54 1.96 -33.72
CA LEU A 42 24.07 2.32 -35.05
C LEU A 42 25.33 3.18 -34.94
N ALA A 43 25.33 4.18 -34.06
CA ALA A 43 26.47 5.04 -33.82
C ALA A 43 27.68 4.26 -33.29
N THR A 44 27.46 3.23 -32.45
CA THR A 44 28.54 2.40 -31.91
C THR A 44 29.17 1.52 -32.99
N ILE A 45 28.37 0.92 -33.88
CA ILE A 45 28.88 0.13 -35.01
C ILE A 45 29.70 1.02 -35.95
N ILE A 46 29.14 2.15 -36.37
CA ILE A 46 29.83 3.10 -37.27
C ILE A 46 31.11 3.63 -36.61
N GLY A 47 31.02 4.05 -35.34
CA GLY A 47 32.15 4.52 -34.55
C GLY A 47 33.25 3.48 -34.41
N SER A 48 32.89 2.20 -34.21
CA SER A 48 33.84 1.09 -34.12
C SER A 48 34.56 0.85 -35.45
N LEU A 49 33.85 0.89 -36.59
CA LEU A 49 34.46 0.77 -37.91
C LEU A 49 35.45 1.91 -38.18
N LEU A 50 35.05 3.15 -37.88
CA LEU A 50 35.93 4.32 -38.01
C LEU A 50 37.16 4.22 -37.08
N ALA A 51 36.97 3.75 -35.85
CA ALA A 51 38.05 3.55 -34.89
C ALA A 51 39.05 2.48 -35.37
N ILE A 52 38.58 1.36 -35.93
CA ILE A 52 39.45 0.32 -36.51
C ILE A 52 40.30 0.90 -37.64
N VAL A 53 39.67 1.62 -38.59
CA VAL A 53 40.38 2.26 -39.70
C VAL A 53 41.44 3.24 -39.19
N GLN A 54 41.13 4.01 -38.14
CA GLN A 54 42.07 4.98 -37.57
C GLN A 54 43.20 4.31 -36.78
N LEU A 55 42.92 3.23 -36.04
CA LEU A 55 43.92 2.44 -35.32
C LEU A 55 44.93 1.78 -36.27
N CYS A 56 44.47 1.31 -37.44
CA CYS A 56 45.34 0.75 -38.47
C CYS A 56 46.28 1.81 -39.08
N LYS A 57 45.85 3.08 -39.17
CA LYS A 57 46.68 4.19 -39.71
C LYS A 57 47.70 4.73 -38.72
N LYS A 58 47.51 4.51 -37.41
CA LYS A 58 48.32 5.16 -36.36
C LYS A 58 49.52 4.29 -35.99
N THR A 59 50.72 4.79 -36.30
CA THR A 59 51.99 4.09 -36.03
C THR A 59 52.50 4.24 -34.59
N THR A 60 51.92 5.16 -33.81
CA THR A 60 52.35 5.49 -32.43
C THR A 60 51.78 4.56 -31.36
N ILE A 61 51.06 3.52 -31.75
CA ILE A 61 50.44 2.55 -30.83
C ILE A 61 51.06 1.18 -31.15
N PRO A 62 51.59 0.45 -30.14
CA PRO A 62 52.15 -0.89 -30.36
C PRO A 62 51.12 -1.86 -30.92
N ASP A 63 51.56 -2.78 -31.78
CA ASP A 63 50.66 -3.74 -32.44
C ASP A 63 49.94 -4.66 -31.44
N SER A 64 50.61 -5.05 -30.35
CA SER A 64 49.99 -5.77 -29.22
C SER A 64 48.79 -5.03 -28.64
N THR A 65 48.93 -3.72 -28.40
CA THR A 65 47.85 -2.87 -27.87
C THR A 65 46.73 -2.67 -28.87
N LYS A 66 47.05 -2.58 -30.17
CA LYS A 66 46.01 -2.50 -31.23
C LYS A 66 45.10 -3.73 -31.21
N VAL A 67 45.67 -4.93 -31.07
CA VAL A 67 44.89 -6.18 -30.96
C VAL A 67 43.91 -6.13 -29.78
N LEU A 68 44.39 -5.70 -28.61
CA LEU A 68 43.55 -5.59 -27.40
C LEU A 68 42.48 -4.50 -27.53
N LEU A 69 42.78 -3.37 -28.17
CA LEU A 69 41.80 -2.30 -28.44
C LEU A 69 40.73 -2.76 -29.44
N ILE A 70 41.09 -3.52 -30.48
CA ILE A 70 40.12 -4.13 -31.39
C ILE A 70 39.24 -5.15 -30.65
N GLY A 71 39.83 -5.94 -29.75
CA GLY A 71 39.07 -6.83 -28.86
C GLY A 71 38.08 -6.08 -27.97
N ALA A 72 38.46 -4.92 -27.43
CA ALA A 72 37.55 -4.07 -26.66
C ALA A 72 36.37 -3.57 -27.52
N LEU A 73 36.61 -3.18 -28.77
CA LEU A 73 35.55 -2.81 -29.72
C LEU A 73 34.58 -3.97 -29.95
N PHE A 74 35.07 -5.19 -30.10
CA PHE A 74 34.22 -6.37 -30.25
C PHE A 74 33.28 -6.56 -29.05
N PHE A 75 33.79 -6.51 -27.82
CA PHE A 75 32.95 -6.65 -26.63
C PHE A 75 31.96 -5.49 -26.45
N ALA A 76 32.34 -4.26 -26.81
CA ALA A 76 31.43 -3.11 -26.83
C ALA A 76 30.27 -3.30 -27.82
N ASN A 77 30.54 -3.81 -29.03
CA ASN A 77 29.48 -4.08 -30.00
C ASN A 77 28.60 -5.27 -29.58
N ALA A 78 29.17 -6.31 -28.97
CA ALA A 78 28.39 -7.41 -28.42
C ALA A 78 27.43 -6.95 -27.30
N HIS A 79 27.90 -6.07 -26.42
CA HIS A 79 27.08 -5.44 -25.38
C HIS A 79 25.92 -4.64 -25.97
N GLU A 80 26.19 -3.75 -26.93
CA GLU A 80 25.16 -2.93 -27.56
C GLU A 80 24.16 -3.77 -28.38
N LEU A 81 24.61 -4.86 -29.01
CA LEU A 81 23.74 -5.81 -29.70
C LEU A 81 22.74 -6.49 -28.74
N ALA A 82 23.19 -6.90 -27.55
CA ALA A 82 22.30 -7.49 -26.55
C ALA A 82 21.25 -6.47 -26.07
N TYR A 83 21.63 -5.20 -25.87
CA TYR A 83 20.70 -4.14 -25.50
C TYR A 83 19.71 -3.77 -26.62
N PHE A 84 20.09 -3.92 -27.89
CA PHE A 84 19.20 -3.69 -29.04
C PHE A 84 18.01 -4.68 -29.12
N SER A 85 18.07 -5.82 -28.42
CA SER A 85 16.93 -6.75 -28.31
C SER A 85 15.66 -6.09 -27.71
N SER A 86 15.84 -5.12 -26.81
CA SER A 86 14.75 -4.40 -26.14
C SER A 86 13.98 -3.45 -27.06
N PRO A 87 14.62 -2.49 -27.77
CA PRO A 87 13.92 -1.66 -28.76
C PRO A 87 13.30 -2.50 -29.87
N PHE A 88 13.96 -3.58 -30.31
CA PHE A 88 13.39 -4.50 -31.29
C PHE A 88 12.06 -5.12 -30.81
N LYS A 89 11.99 -5.57 -29.54
CA LYS A 89 10.75 -6.07 -28.94
C LYS A 89 9.67 -4.97 -28.85
N VAL A 90 10.04 -3.74 -28.46
CA VAL A 90 9.10 -2.60 -28.37
C VAL A 90 8.52 -2.25 -29.74
N PHE A 91 9.35 -2.14 -30.78
CA PHE A 91 8.88 -1.85 -32.14
C PHE A 91 8.03 -2.99 -32.69
N LYS A 92 8.45 -4.25 -32.49
CA LYS A 92 7.66 -5.42 -32.92
C LYS A 92 6.26 -5.42 -32.29
N MET A 93 6.16 -5.12 -30.99
CA MET A 93 4.87 -5.08 -30.30
C MET A 93 4.00 -3.92 -30.75
N ASN A 94 4.55 -2.70 -30.89
CA ASN A 94 3.77 -1.53 -31.30
C ASN A 94 3.35 -1.56 -32.78
N LEU A 95 4.14 -2.19 -33.67
CA LEU A 95 3.84 -2.24 -35.11
C LEU A 95 2.93 -3.41 -35.49
N PHE A 96 3.00 -4.56 -34.79
CA PHE A 96 2.35 -5.80 -35.22
C PHE A 96 1.32 -6.38 -34.23
N HIS A 97 1.22 -5.88 -32.99
CA HIS A 97 0.26 -6.34 -31.99
C HIS A 97 -0.67 -5.21 -31.55
N THR A 98 -1.72 -4.94 -32.34
CA THR A 98 -2.69 -3.86 -32.07
C THR A 98 -4.00 -4.33 -31.43
N ASN A 99 -4.19 -5.62 -31.12
CA ASN A 99 -5.51 -6.14 -30.72
C ASN A 99 -5.51 -7.37 -29.78
N THR A 100 -4.47 -7.58 -28.97
CA THR A 100 -4.44 -8.68 -27.99
C THR A 100 -4.50 -8.16 -26.56
N SER A 101 -5.47 -8.64 -25.77
CA SER A 101 -5.69 -8.37 -24.34
C SER A 101 -4.56 -8.87 -23.41
N CYS A 102 -3.46 -9.39 -23.98
CA CYS A 102 -2.31 -9.93 -23.27
C CYS A 102 -1.02 -9.50 -23.98
N TYR A 103 -0.15 -8.77 -23.28
CA TYR A 103 1.23 -8.49 -23.71
C TYR A 103 2.14 -9.61 -23.21
N PRO A 104 2.79 -10.41 -24.08
CA PRO A 104 3.56 -11.56 -23.63
C PRO A 104 4.87 -11.17 -22.94
N LEU A 105 5.06 -11.68 -21.71
CA LEU A 105 6.36 -11.65 -21.02
C LEU A 105 7.29 -12.71 -21.63
N ALA A 106 8.60 -12.46 -21.60
CA ALA A 106 9.58 -13.45 -22.05
C ALA A 106 9.97 -14.32 -20.86
N SER A 107 10.00 -15.64 -21.04
CA SER A 107 10.56 -16.54 -20.04
C SER A 107 12.07 -16.31 -19.93
N THR A 108 12.65 -16.49 -18.76
CA THR A 108 14.11 -16.39 -18.61
C THR A 108 14.87 -17.42 -19.43
N LEU A 109 14.25 -18.57 -19.74
CA LEU A 109 14.81 -19.59 -20.62
C LEU A 109 14.98 -19.07 -22.06
N GLU A 110 13.97 -18.37 -22.61
CA GLU A 110 14.05 -17.76 -23.94
C GLU A 110 15.09 -16.64 -24.02
N CYS A 111 15.35 -15.97 -22.90
CA CYS A 111 16.30 -14.86 -22.83
C CYS A 111 17.78 -15.29 -22.70
N ILE A 112 18.09 -16.57 -22.50
CA ILE A 112 19.46 -17.08 -22.30
C ILE A 112 20.46 -16.58 -23.36
N PRO A 113 20.16 -16.60 -24.67
CA PRO A 113 21.13 -16.15 -25.67
C PRO A 113 21.48 -14.67 -25.51
N THR A 114 20.47 -13.82 -25.28
CA THR A 114 20.64 -12.38 -25.11
C THR A 114 21.39 -12.05 -23.82
N THR A 115 21.03 -12.69 -22.70
CA THR A 115 21.69 -12.47 -21.40
C THR A 115 23.13 -12.99 -21.40
N THR A 116 23.41 -14.07 -22.15
CA THR A 116 24.78 -14.57 -22.34
C THR A 116 25.65 -13.58 -23.10
N VAL A 117 25.14 -13.03 -24.22
CA VAL A 117 25.87 -12.00 -25.01
C VAL A 117 26.07 -10.73 -24.18
N LEU A 118 25.08 -10.34 -23.38
CA LEU A 118 25.18 -9.21 -22.45
C LEU A 118 26.28 -9.43 -21.40
N ALA A 119 26.26 -10.58 -20.72
CA ALA A 119 27.26 -10.93 -19.71
C ALA A 119 28.67 -11.01 -20.31
N MET A 120 28.80 -11.58 -21.52
CA MET A 120 30.04 -11.63 -22.28
C MET A 120 30.55 -10.23 -22.62
N GLY A 121 29.69 -9.33 -23.09
CA GLY A 121 30.04 -7.95 -23.39
C GLY A 121 30.52 -7.18 -22.15
N ILE A 122 29.83 -7.31 -21.01
CA ILE A 122 30.22 -6.66 -19.75
C ILE A 122 31.57 -7.21 -19.26
N SER A 123 31.68 -8.54 -19.17
CA SER A 123 32.86 -9.23 -18.65
C SER A 123 34.08 -9.03 -19.54
N GLY A 124 33.91 -9.09 -20.86
CA GLY A 124 34.97 -8.85 -21.83
C GLY A 124 35.49 -7.43 -21.79
N ASN A 125 34.61 -6.41 -21.70
CA ASN A 125 35.02 -5.02 -21.52
C ASN A 125 35.76 -4.74 -20.21
N MET A 126 35.53 -5.57 -19.18
CA MET A 126 36.31 -5.48 -17.94
C MET A 126 37.66 -6.19 -18.08
N LEU A 127 37.65 -7.46 -18.45
CA LEU A 127 38.85 -8.31 -18.50
C LEU A 127 39.86 -7.79 -19.54
N ILE A 128 39.40 -7.15 -20.62
CA ILE A 128 40.29 -6.51 -21.59
C ILE A 128 41.06 -5.33 -20.98
N GLN A 129 40.53 -4.65 -19.95
CA GLN A 129 41.29 -3.63 -19.23
C GLN A 129 42.42 -4.25 -18.41
N SER A 130 42.16 -5.40 -17.78
CA SER A 130 43.20 -6.16 -17.08
C SER A 130 44.32 -6.54 -18.06
N ALA A 131 43.95 -7.04 -19.25
CA ALA A 131 44.91 -7.33 -20.31
C ALA A 131 45.69 -6.08 -20.77
N LEU A 132 45.03 -4.93 -20.95
CA LEU A 132 45.70 -3.67 -21.31
C LEU A 132 46.68 -3.20 -20.22
N SER A 133 46.33 -3.30 -18.94
CA SER A 133 47.23 -2.98 -17.82
C SER A 133 48.42 -3.92 -17.75
N VAL A 134 48.22 -5.22 -17.96
CA VAL A 134 49.32 -6.21 -18.04
C VAL A 134 50.21 -5.93 -19.26
N ASP A 135 49.63 -5.62 -20.41
CA ASP A 135 50.36 -5.25 -21.63
C ASP A 135 51.22 -4.00 -21.42
N ARG A 136 50.72 -2.97 -20.71
CA ARG A 136 51.52 -1.79 -20.32
C ARG A 136 52.61 -2.10 -19.30
N LEU A 137 52.36 -3.01 -18.38
CA LEU A 137 53.36 -3.46 -17.41
C LEU A 137 54.51 -4.21 -18.10
N LEU A 138 54.20 -5.11 -19.03
CA LEU A 138 55.19 -5.83 -19.85
C LEU A 138 56.06 -4.88 -20.68
N ALA A 139 55.43 -3.87 -21.31
CA ALA A 139 56.15 -2.82 -22.05
C ALA A 139 57.09 -1.99 -21.16
N THR A 140 56.73 -1.80 -19.88
CA THR A 140 57.50 -1.03 -18.90
C THR A 140 58.66 -1.81 -18.29
N ILE A 141 58.49 -3.12 -18.04
CA ILE A 141 59.51 -3.97 -17.41
C ILE A 141 60.53 -4.50 -18.45
N PHE A 142 60.07 -4.85 -19.65
CA PHE A 142 60.89 -5.50 -20.68
C PHE A 142 60.77 -4.80 -22.06
N PRO A 143 61.16 -3.52 -22.20
CA PRO A 143 60.89 -2.71 -23.40
C PRO A 143 61.50 -3.28 -24.68
N VAL A 144 62.73 -3.81 -24.61
CA VAL A 144 63.44 -4.39 -25.77
C VAL A 144 62.82 -5.73 -26.20
N CYS A 145 62.51 -6.61 -25.24
CA CYS A 145 61.86 -7.89 -25.54
C CYS A 145 60.43 -7.69 -26.07
N TYR A 146 59.69 -6.76 -25.46
CA TYR A 146 58.33 -6.42 -25.84
C TYR A 146 58.23 -5.90 -27.28
N SER A 147 59.12 -4.98 -27.68
CA SER A 147 59.13 -4.45 -29.05
C SER A 147 59.45 -5.52 -30.11
N ARG A 148 60.23 -6.55 -29.76
CA ARG A 148 60.56 -7.68 -30.66
C ARG A 148 59.39 -8.63 -30.89
N MET A 149 58.51 -8.80 -29.90
CA MET A 149 57.37 -9.73 -29.94
C MET A 149 56.17 -9.22 -30.76
N ARG A 150 56.17 -7.96 -31.21
CA ARG A 150 55.10 -7.33 -32.01
C ARG A 150 53.69 -7.58 -31.42
N ALA A 151 52.81 -8.30 -32.13
CA ALA A 151 51.43 -8.53 -31.73
C ALA A 151 51.23 -9.75 -30.81
N LEU A 152 52.24 -10.62 -30.66
CA LEU A 152 52.12 -11.89 -29.94
C LEU A 152 51.60 -11.73 -28.48
N PRO A 153 52.11 -10.79 -27.66
CA PRO A 153 51.64 -10.64 -26.28
C PRO A 153 50.14 -10.28 -26.22
N GLY A 154 49.69 -9.40 -27.11
CA GLY A 154 48.31 -8.96 -27.19
C GLY A 154 47.37 -10.06 -27.65
N VAL A 155 47.80 -10.92 -28.58
CA VAL A 155 47.02 -12.09 -29.02
C VAL A 155 46.84 -13.09 -27.88
N VAL A 156 47.91 -13.41 -27.14
CA VAL A 156 47.84 -14.33 -25.99
C VAL A 156 46.91 -13.79 -24.90
N LEU A 157 47.06 -12.51 -24.56
CA LEU A 157 46.21 -11.83 -23.57
C LEU A 157 44.75 -11.77 -24.03
N LEU A 158 44.49 -11.56 -25.33
CA LEU A 158 43.12 -11.58 -25.86
C LEU A 158 42.47 -12.97 -25.73
N PHE A 159 43.20 -14.05 -26.01
CA PHE A 159 42.69 -15.41 -25.79
C PHE A 159 42.39 -15.70 -24.30
N MET A 160 43.25 -15.22 -23.39
CA MET A 160 43.01 -15.31 -21.94
C MET A 160 41.76 -14.53 -21.50
N VAL A 161 41.36 -13.49 -22.23
CA VAL A 161 40.15 -12.70 -21.96
C VAL A 161 38.90 -13.35 -22.55
N LEU A 162 38.99 -13.91 -23.76
CA LEU A 162 37.82 -14.46 -24.46
C LEU A 162 37.16 -15.61 -23.67
N ILE A 163 37.94 -16.59 -23.22
CA ILE A 163 37.39 -17.80 -22.57
C ILE A 163 36.57 -17.47 -21.31
N PRO A 164 37.09 -16.71 -20.32
CA PRO A 164 36.31 -16.34 -19.15
C PRO A 164 35.13 -15.40 -19.47
N SER A 165 35.24 -14.59 -20.54
CA SER A 165 34.13 -13.72 -20.96
C SER A 165 32.92 -14.52 -21.43
N PHE A 166 33.12 -15.59 -22.20
CA PHE A 166 32.03 -16.48 -22.64
C PHE A 166 31.42 -17.29 -21.49
N LEU A 167 32.23 -17.70 -20.52
CA LEU A 167 31.78 -18.50 -19.36
C LEU A 167 31.13 -17.67 -18.24
N SER A 168 31.22 -16.34 -18.32
CA SER A 168 30.74 -15.41 -17.29
C SER A 168 29.28 -15.64 -16.90
N TYR A 169 28.38 -15.80 -17.89
CA TYR A 169 26.96 -16.03 -17.60
C TYR A 169 26.72 -17.37 -16.91
N SER A 170 27.39 -18.43 -17.35
CA SER A 170 27.30 -19.76 -16.71
C SER A 170 27.73 -19.72 -15.25
N TRP A 171 28.77 -18.94 -14.93
CA TRP A 171 29.23 -18.74 -13.55
C TRP A 171 28.25 -17.91 -12.72
N ILE A 172 27.65 -16.87 -13.30
CA ILE A 172 26.64 -16.03 -12.62
C ILE A 172 25.37 -16.84 -12.32
N ARG A 173 24.96 -17.72 -13.25
CA ARG A 173 23.74 -18.56 -13.14
C ARG A 173 23.91 -19.84 -12.31
N SER A 174 25.14 -20.32 -12.06
CA SER A 174 25.38 -21.62 -11.40
C SER A 174 24.41 -21.90 -10.25
N ASP A 175 23.76 -23.06 -10.25
CA ASP A 175 22.85 -23.51 -9.17
C ASP A 175 21.53 -22.75 -9.03
N ILE A 176 21.16 -21.88 -9.99
CA ILE A 176 19.87 -21.16 -10.01
C ILE A 176 18.91 -21.77 -11.06
N VAL A 177 17.70 -22.08 -10.63
CA VAL A 177 16.59 -22.49 -11.53
C VAL A 177 16.02 -21.24 -12.22
N LEU A 178 15.79 -21.32 -13.53
CA LEU A 178 15.20 -20.26 -14.35
C LEU A 178 13.74 -20.60 -14.65
N ASP A 179 12.85 -20.11 -13.81
CA ASP A 179 11.39 -20.29 -13.89
C ASP A 179 10.61 -18.96 -13.88
N ASP A 180 11.33 -17.82 -13.85
CA ASP A 180 10.75 -16.48 -13.79
C ASP A 180 10.52 -15.85 -15.17
N TYR A 181 9.59 -14.89 -15.22
CA TYR A 181 9.26 -14.12 -16.42
C TYR A 181 9.78 -12.70 -16.32
N GLN A 182 10.26 -12.16 -17.44
CA GLN A 182 10.80 -10.80 -17.50
C GLN A 182 10.32 -10.01 -18.73
N MET A 183 10.32 -8.68 -18.56
CA MET A 183 9.79 -7.76 -19.57
C MET A 183 10.72 -7.66 -20.78
N PHE A 184 12.03 -7.56 -20.52
CA PHE A 184 13.10 -7.42 -21.52
C PHE A 184 14.24 -8.39 -21.24
N CYS A 185 14.76 -9.04 -22.29
CA CYS A 185 15.89 -9.96 -22.17
C CYS A 185 17.24 -9.26 -21.92
N SER A 186 17.31 -7.93 -22.09
CA SER A 186 18.51 -7.13 -21.79
C SER A 186 18.62 -6.75 -20.31
N GLN A 187 17.81 -7.34 -19.43
CA GLN A 187 17.82 -7.10 -17.99
C GLN A 187 18.11 -8.41 -17.25
N TRP A 188 18.71 -8.29 -16.06
CA TRP A 188 18.89 -9.43 -15.17
C TRP A 188 17.56 -9.80 -14.53
N SER A 189 17.24 -11.10 -14.53
CA SER A 189 16.04 -11.62 -13.88
C SER A 189 16.08 -11.41 -12.36
N ALA A 190 14.93 -11.46 -11.69
CA ALA A 190 14.86 -11.22 -10.25
C ALA A 190 15.74 -12.22 -9.48
N ASN A 191 15.68 -13.50 -9.85
CA ASN A 191 16.42 -14.60 -9.23
C ASN A 191 17.94 -14.46 -9.43
N ILE A 192 18.38 -13.95 -10.58
CA ILE A 192 19.81 -13.76 -10.89
C ILE A 192 20.34 -12.39 -10.40
N SER A 193 19.45 -11.40 -10.21
CA SER A 193 19.82 -10.00 -9.99
C SER A 193 20.78 -9.81 -8.82
N SER A 194 20.64 -10.54 -7.71
CA SER A 194 21.52 -10.42 -6.54
C SER A 194 22.98 -10.75 -6.90
N ARG A 195 23.22 -11.94 -7.48
CA ARG A 195 24.56 -12.38 -7.90
C ARG A 195 25.14 -11.52 -9.01
N ALA A 196 24.32 -11.09 -9.97
CA ALA A 196 24.76 -10.18 -11.03
C ALA A 196 25.21 -8.83 -10.47
N ASN A 197 24.52 -8.28 -9.46
CA ASN A 197 24.95 -7.03 -8.81
C ASN A 197 26.26 -7.20 -8.03
N THR A 198 26.40 -8.31 -7.28
CA THR A 198 27.66 -8.63 -6.60
C THR A 198 28.82 -8.79 -7.58
N TYR A 199 28.58 -9.42 -8.73
CA TYR A 199 29.57 -9.51 -9.81
C TYR A 199 29.98 -8.13 -10.33
N LEU A 200 29.01 -7.25 -10.62
CA LEU A 200 29.27 -5.88 -11.08
C LEU A 200 30.00 -5.02 -10.03
N GLU A 201 29.77 -5.27 -8.74
CA GLU A 201 30.50 -4.64 -7.64
C GLU A 201 31.98 -5.06 -7.63
N TYR A 202 32.28 -6.37 -7.73
CA TYR A 202 33.66 -6.83 -7.91
C TYR A 202 34.31 -6.25 -9.16
N CYS A 203 33.55 -6.13 -10.25
CA CYS A 203 34.03 -5.50 -11.47
C CYS A 203 34.47 -4.05 -11.22
N SER A 204 33.68 -3.29 -10.46
CA SER A 204 34.00 -1.90 -10.12
C SER A 204 35.29 -1.79 -9.31
N TYR A 205 35.51 -2.66 -8.32
CA TYR A 205 36.77 -2.68 -7.56
C TYR A 205 37.98 -3.01 -8.41
N LEU A 206 37.83 -3.96 -9.35
CA LEU A 206 38.90 -4.31 -10.28
C LEU A 206 39.27 -3.13 -11.20
N THR A 207 38.28 -2.37 -11.69
CA THR A 207 38.56 -1.16 -12.48
C THR A 207 39.32 -0.08 -11.70
N VAL A 208 39.01 0.11 -10.41
CA VAL A 208 39.77 1.02 -9.54
C VAL A 208 41.22 0.55 -9.39
N ALA A 209 41.44 -0.76 -9.19
CA ALA A 209 42.78 -1.33 -9.14
C ALA A 209 43.57 -1.07 -10.43
N HIS A 210 42.93 -1.18 -11.61
CA HIS A 210 43.58 -0.85 -12.88
C HIS A 210 43.95 0.63 -13.02
N ILE A 211 43.09 1.55 -12.55
CA ILE A 211 43.42 2.98 -12.53
C ILE A 211 44.68 3.23 -11.68
N ILE A 212 44.75 2.61 -10.50
CA ILE A 212 45.92 2.72 -9.61
C ILE A 212 47.17 2.14 -10.28
N ILE A 213 47.09 0.94 -10.83
CA ILE A 213 48.21 0.27 -11.52
C ILE A 213 48.72 1.14 -12.68
N ASN A 214 47.82 1.63 -13.54
CA ASN A 214 48.19 2.47 -14.68
C ASN A 214 48.78 3.82 -14.22
N ALA A 215 48.30 4.40 -13.12
CA ALA A 215 48.89 5.60 -12.52
C ALA A 215 50.32 5.34 -12.01
N LEU A 216 50.55 4.22 -11.33
CA LEU A 216 51.88 3.82 -10.88
C LEU A 216 52.85 3.59 -12.05
N ILE A 217 52.38 2.95 -13.14
CA ILE A 217 53.15 2.78 -14.38
C ILE A 217 53.52 4.14 -14.98
N ILE A 218 52.59 5.11 -15.02
CA ILE A 218 52.86 6.47 -15.49
C ILE A 218 53.93 7.16 -14.64
N LEU A 219 53.84 7.08 -13.31
CA LEU A 219 54.82 7.67 -12.40
C LEU A 219 56.21 7.06 -12.59
N ARG A 220 56.29 5.73 -12.71
CA ARG A 220 57.53 5.01 -12.99
C ARG A 220 58.14 5.43 -14.33
N ASN A 221 57.35 5.43 -15.40
CA ASN A 221 57.85 5.78 -16.74
C ASN A 221 58.29 7.25 -16.84
N ARG A 222 57.62 8.18 -16.15
CA ARG A 222 58.09 9.58 -16.03
C ARG A 222 59.43 9.69 -15.29
N SER A 223 59.64 8.89 -14.25
CA SER A 223 60.91 8.85 -13.51
C SER A 223 62.05 8.25 -14.33
N VAL A 224 61.78 7.25 -15.17
CA VAL A 224 62.78 6.64 -16.05
C VAL A 224 63.11 7.58 -17.23
N GLU A 225 62.11 8.23 -17.82
CA GLU A 225 62.29 9.20 -18.91
C GLU A 225 63.20 10.38 -18.49
N SER A 226 63.13 10.84 -17.24
CA SER A 226 64.01 11.91 -16.74
C SER A 226 65.46 11.47 -16.51
N LYS A 227 65.72 10.17 -16.34
CA LYS A 227 67.06 9.58 -16.12
C LYS A 227 67.77 9.20 -17.43
N CYS A 228 67.03 8.83 -18.49
CA CYS A 228 67.60 8.42 -19.78
C CYS A 228 67.74 9.61 -20.76
N ARG A 229 68.76 10.47 -20.59
CA ARG A 229 68.96 11.65 -21.47
C ARG A 229 69.58 11.35 -22.84
N PHE A 230 70.42 10.31 -22.97
CA PHE A 230 71.31 10.14 -24.14
C PHE A 230 70.98 8.93 -25.05
N ASP A 231 70.09 8.01 -24.65
CA ASP A 231 69.67 6.86 -25.48
C ASP A 231 68.35 7.17 -26.21
N VAL A 232 68.44 7.37 -27.53
CA VAL A 232 67.31 7.75 -28.39
C VAL A 232 66.28 6.62 -28.53
N GLN A 233 66.73 5.36 -28.61
CA GLN A 233 65.86 4.21 -28.81
C GLN A 233 65.05 3.90 -27.54
N GLN A 234 65.72 3.90 -26.39
CA GLN A 234 65.05 3.70 -25.10
C GLN A 234 64.08 4.84 -24.78
N ARG A 235 64.42 6.08 -25.14
CA ARG A 235 63.54 7.24 -24.98
C ARG A 235 62.29 7.16 -25.86
N TYR A 236 62.41 6.68 -27.10
CA TYR A 236 61.26 6.48 -27.98
C TYR A 236 60.27 5.46 -27.39
N LEU A 237 60.76 4.29 -26.97
CA LEU A 237 59.94 3.22 -26.37
C LEU A 237 59.26 3.66 -25.06
N ASN A 238 59.98 4.40 -24.22
CA ASN A 238 59.43 4.96 -22.98
C ASN A 238 58.37 6.03 -23.24
N SER A 239 58.59 6.93 -24.22
CA SER A 239 57.63 7.98 -24.59
C SER A 239 56.36 7.40 -25.22
N GLU A 240 56.51 6.39 -26.07
CA GLU A 240 55.41 5.62 -26.65
C GLU A 240 54.57 4.93 -25.56
N THR A 241 55.24 4.22 -24.63
CA THR A 241 54.59 3.55 -23.49
C THR A 241 53.89 4.56 -22.57
N LEU A 242 54.50 5.73 -22.32
CA LEU A 242 53.90 6.79 -21.50
C LEU A 242 52.62 7.35 -22.12
N LYS A 243 52.65 7.73 -23.41
CA LYS A 243 51.48 8.31 -24.11
C LYS A 243 50.33 7.30 -24.22
N THR A 244 50.64 6.05 -24.54
CA THR A 244 49.64 4.97 -24.64
C THR A 244 49.05 4.62 -23.26
N THR A 245 49.86 4.54 -22.20
CA THR A 245 49.37 4.30 -20.83
C THR A 245 48.50 5.45 -20.32
N GLN A 246 48.83 6.70 -20.65
CA GLN A 246 47.97 7.85 -20.33
C GLN A 246 46.60 7.73 -21.00
N THR A 247 46.55 7.35 -22.29
CA THR A 247 45.28 7.09 -22.99
C THR A 247 44.48 5.96 -22.33
N ILE A 248 45.11 4.84 -22.00
CA ILE A 248 44.44 3.70 -21.33
C ILE A 248 43.93 4.09 -19.93
N CYS A 249 44.65 4.94 -19.21
CA CYS A 249 44.23 5.46 -17.92
C CYS A 249 42.97 6.34 -18.05
N TYR A 250 42.92 7.24 -19.06
CA TYR A 250 41.70 8.02 -19.34
C TYR A 250 40.50 7.14 -19.70
N LEU A 251 40.72 6.10 -20.51
CA LEU A 251 39.69 5.13 -20.86
C LEU A 251 39.15 4.40 -19.61
N SER A 252 40.06 3.98 -18.71
CA SER A 252 39.71 3.30 -17.46
C SER A 252 38.90 4.19 -16.52
N ILE A 253 39.27 5.48 -16.41
CA ILE A 253 38.54 6.48 -15.62
C ILE A 253 37.13 6.71 -16.19
N ALA A 254 37.02 6.84 -17.52
CA ALA A 254 35.72 7.03 -18.17
C ALA A 254 34.79 5.84 -17.96
N GLN A 255 35.33 4.61 -18.04
CA GLN A 255 34.58 3.39 -17.75
C GLN A 255 34.18 3.28 -16.27
N PHE A 256 35.06 3.63 -15.33
CA PHE A 256 34.74 3.66 -13.91
C PHE A 256 33.60 4.65 -13.60
N LEU A 257 33.65 5.86 -14.16
CA LEU A 257 32.58 6.85 -13.98
C LEU A 257 31.24 6.37 -14.56
N ALA A 258 31.25 5.73 -15.73
CA ALA A 258 30.04 5.15 -16.32
C ALA A 258 29.47 4.02 -15.44
N MET A 259 30.32 3.10 -14.96
CA MET A 259 29.91 2.00 -14.08
C MET A 259 29.44 2.49 -12.71
N PHE A 260 30.06 3.52 -12.16
CA PHE A 260 29.64 4.14 -10.89
C PHE A 260 28.28 4.83 -11.03
N LEU A 261 28.03 5.53 -12.14
CA LEU A 261 26.72 6.12 -12.42
C LEU A 261 25.64 5.04 -12.63
N TYR A 262 25.98 3.92 -13.27
CA TYR A 262 25.10 2.77 -13.43
C TYR A 262 24.78 2.14 -12.06
N SER A 263 25.78 1.59 -11.37
CA SER A 263 25.58 0.83 -10.14
C SER A 263 25.10 1.72 -8.99
N GLY A 264 25.68 2.92 -8.82
CA GLY A 264 25.27 3.89 -7.82
C GLY A 264 23.88 4.46 -8.08
N GLY A 265 23.55 4.74 -9.34
CA GLY A 265 22.21 5.18 -9.75
C GLY A 265 21.16 4.10 -9.52
N VAL A 266 21.43 2.85 -9.91
CA VAL A 266 20.52 1.71 -9.68
C VAL A 266 20.33 1.46 -8.19
N LEU A 267 21.39 1.47 -7.39
CA LEU A 267 21.32 1.29 -5.93
C LEU A 267 20.54 2.42 -5.26
N PHE A 268 20.77 3.68 -5.67
CA PHE A 268 20.02 4.84 -5.18
C PHE A 268 18.53 4.71 -5.49
N MET A 269 18.19 4.34 -6.73
CA MET A 269 16.80 4.12 -7.14
C MET A 269 16.17 2.97 -6.35
N ARG A 270 16.82 1.80 -6.25
CA ARG A 270 16.30 0.64 -5.50
C ARG A 270 16.13 0.93 -4.01
N LYS A 271 17.06 1.65 -3.37
CA LYS A 271 16.97 2.01 -1.95
C LYS A 271 15.85 3.02 -1.66
N ASN A 272 15.57 3.91 -2.61
CA ASN A 272 14.51 4.91 -2.52
C ASN A 272 13.22 4.50 -3.24
N GLN A 273 13.09 3.25 -3.68
CA GLN A 273 11.94 2.77 -4.47
C GLN A 273 10.59 3.03 -3.78
N LYS A 274 10.55 2.99 -2.44
CA LYS A 274 9.33 3.24 -1.66
C LYS A 274 8.93 4.73 -1.62
N ASN A 275 9.89 5.62 -1.87
CA ASN A 275 9.71 7.07 -1.82
C ASN A 275 9.52 7.69 -3.22
N ILE A 276 9.71 6.90 -4.28
CA ILE A 276 9.59 7.34 -5.68
C ILE A 276 8.28 6.75 -6.23
N PRO A 277 7.34 7.57 -6.74
CA PRO A 277 6.14 7.08 -7.40
C PRO A 277 6.45 6.04 -8.46
N THR A 278 5.66 4.97 -8.56
CA THR A 278 5.95 3.79 -9.39
C THR A 278 6.21 4.17 -10.85
N LEU A 279 5.38 5.03 -11.43
CA LEU A 279 5.59 5.56 -12.78
C LEU A 279 6.90 6.36 -12.93
N ILE A 280 7.31 7.15 -11.93
CA ILE A 280 8.59 7.88 -11.94
C ILE A 280 9.76 6.93 -11.79
N TYR A 281 9.66 5.96 -10.88
CA TYR A 281 10.67 4.94 -10.71
C TYR A 281 10.92 4.22 -12.02
N ILE A 282 9.85 3.82 -12.72
CA ILE A 282 9.96 3.09 -13.97
C ILE A 282 10.43 4.00 -15.12
N ASN A 283 9.94 5.24 -15.22
CA ASN A 283 10.40 6.18 -16.24
C ASN A 283 11.87 6.55 -16.07
N VAL A 284 12.34 6.74 -14.82
CA VAL A 284 13.72 7.15 -14.54
C VAL A 284 14.69 5.97 -14.57
N ILE A 285 14.28 4.78 -14.11
CA ILE A 285 15.19 3.63 -14.02
C ILE A 285 15.63 3.15 -15.40
N VAL A 286 14.77 3.26 -16.42
CA VAL A 286 15.11 2.93 -17.83
C VAL A 286 16.29 3.80 -18.33
N TRP A 287 16.37 5.05 -17.90
CA TRP A 287 17.51 5.96 -18.18
C TRP A 287 18.71 5.76 -17.25
N VAL A 288 18.54 5.11 -16.10
CA VAL A 288 19.62 4.77 -15.16
C VAL A 288 20.30 3.46 -15.58
N TYR A 289 19.56 2.52 -16.17
CA TYR A 289 20.10 1.29 -16.73
C TYR A 289 21.03 1.50 -17.94
N LYS A 290 21.17 2.72 -18.47
CA LYS A 290 22.19 3.04 -19.47
C LYS A 290 22.82 4.43 -19.25
N PRO A 291 23.93 4.54 -18.52
CA PRO A 291 24.83 5.66 -18.71
C PRO A 291 25.41 5.58 -20.13
N CYS A 292 25.56 6.74 -20.78
CA CYS A 292 26.06 6.83 -22.16
C CYS A 292 27.52 6.35 -22.23
N GLN A 293 27.72 5.05 -22.38
CA GLN A 293 29.02 4.39 -22.42
C GLN A 293 29.72 4.44 -23.80
N PRO A 294 29.05 4.56 -24.97
CA PRO A 294 29.76 4.49 -26.25
C PRO A 294 30.46 5.79 -26.70
N PHE A 295 30.23 6.94 -26.05
CA PHE A 295 30.88 8.20 -26.45
C PHE A 295 32.28 8.43 -25.85
N CYS A 296 32.76 7.52 -24.99
CA CYS A 296 34.04 7.68 -24.30
C CYS A 296 35.22 6.97 -24.99
N MET A 297 35.03 6.33 -26.15
CA MET A 297 36.14 5.78 -26.92
C MET A 297 36.90 6.85 -27.69
N ASP A 298 38.21 6.82 -27.50
CA ASP A 298 39.19 7.87 -27.76
C ASP A 298 39.29 8.29 -29.24
N VAL A 299 38.68 9.43 -29.59
CA VAL A 299 39.00 10.20 -30.81
C VAL A 299 39.96 11.36 -30.45
N LYS A 300 41.08 11.08 -29.77
CA LYS A 300 42.22 11.99 -29.74
C LYS A 300 42.99 11.97 -31.07
N GLN A 301 42.38 12.62 -32.06
CA GLN A 301 43.11 13.40 -33.07
C GLN A 301 42.26 14.44 -33.82
N LEU A 302 40.96 14.57 -33.52
CA LEU A 302 40.16 15.68 -34.03
C LEU A 302 40.11 16.80 -32.99
N LYS A 303 40.55 18.01 -33.38
CA LYS A 303 40.53 19.26 -32.59
C LYS A 303 39.10 19.76 -32.29
N ILE A 304 38.17 18.88 -31.93
CA ILE A 304 36.78 19.24 -31.66
C ILE A 304 36.53 19.09 -30.15
N GLN A 305 36.96 20.15 -29.49
CA GLN A 305 36.52 20.75 -28.23
C GLN A 305 36.14 19.85 -27.04
N ARG A 306 36.91 20.04 -25.95
CA ARG A 306 36.45 19.85 -24.54
C ARG A 306 35.02 20.37 -24.30
N LYS A 307 34.56 21.39 -25.03
CA LYS A 307 33.18 21.90 -24.94
C LYS A 307 32.11 20.92 -25.40
N VAL A 308 32.36 20.00 -26.34
CA VAL A 308 31.33 19.05 -26.81
C VAL A 308 31.10 17.93 -25.80
N LEU A 309 32.13 17.46 -25.09
CA LEU A 309 31.97 16.45 -24.04
C LEU A 309 31.19 17.01 -22.83
N TYR A 310 31.50 18.24 -22.40
CA TYR A 310 30.71 18.95 -21.37
C TYR A 310 29.34 19.41 -21.89
N SER A 311 29.19 19.67 -23.20
CA SER A 311 27.92 20.02 -23.83
C SER A 311 27.02 18.81 -24.05
N CYS A 312 27.52 17.61 -24.35
CA CYS A 312 26.70 16.40 -24.47
C CYS A 312 26.31 15.85 -23.09
N PHE A 313 27.22 15.94 -22.10
CA PHE A 313 26.90 15.63 -20.69
C PHE A 313 25.97 16.69 -20.09
N GLY A 314 26.17 17.96 -20.44
CA GLY A 314 25.31 19.09 -20.10
C GLY A 314 23.94 18.99 -20.78
N ILE A 315 23.86 18.66 -22.07
CA ILE A 315 22.61 18.42 -22.81
C ILE A 315 21.90 17.17 -22.28
N TYR A 316 22.60 16.11 -21.87
CA TYR A 316 21.98 14.95 -21.22
C TYR A 316 21.41 15.28 -19.83
N ILE A 317 22.10 16.08 -19.01
CA ILE A 317 21.60 16.57 -17.72
C ILE A 317 20.46 17.58 -17.94
N VAL A 318 20.58 18.45 -18.94
CA VAL A 318 19.55 19.44 -19.29
C VAL A 318 18.33 18.77 -19.92
N LEU A 319 18.46 17.72 -20.73
CA LEU A 319 17.34 16.88 -21.18
C LEU A 319 16.74 16.09 -20.01
N ARG A 320 17.55 15.63 -19.04
CA ARG A 320 17.05 15.07 -17.76
C ARG A 320 16.32 16.09 -16.89
N LEU A 321 16.64 17.38 -16.98
CA LEU A 321 16.02 18.45 -16.18
C LEU A 321 14.83 19.10 -16.90
N ILE A 322 14.86 19.23 -18.23
CA ILE A 322 13.79 19.78 -19.08
C ILE A 322 12.64 18.79 -19.26
N PHE A 323 12.89 17.48 -19.26
CA PHE A 323 11.83 16.45 -19.23
C PHE A 323 11.43 16.03 -17.81
N VAL A 324 12.02 16.64 -16.78
CA VAL A 324 11.41 16.75 -15.44
C VAL A 324 10.65 18.07 -15.38
N ASP A 325 9.82 18.29 -16.39
CA ASP A 325 8.69 19.17 -16.27
C ASP A 325 7.49 18.27 -16.48
N TYR A 326 6.83 17.88 -15.39
CA TYR A 326 5.39 17.71 -15.37
C TYR A 326 4.91 17.67 -13.92
N ALA A 327 3.95 18.55 -13.69
CA ALA A 327 2.98 18.56 -12.61
C ALA A 327 2.92 17.27 -11.79
N SER A 328 3.00 17.45 -10.49
CA SER A 328 2.51 16.56 -9.46
C SER A 328 1.12 15.98 -9.81
N ILE A 329 1.09 14.83 -10.48
CA ILE A 329 -0.04 13.93 -10.44
C ILE A 329 0.48 12.72 -9.67
N PRO A 330 0.24 12.62 -8.34
CA PRO A 330 0.38 11.34 -7.69
C PRO A 330 -0.52 10.37 -8.47
N GLU A 331 0.01 9.22 -8.84
CA GLU A 331 -0.79 8.08 -9.26
C GLU A 331 -1.63 7.70 -8.04
N LYS A 332 -2.86 8.25 -7.96
CA LYS A 332 -3.67 8.28 -6.75
C LYS A 332 -4.29 6.91 -6.53
N ARG A 333 -3.61 6.05 -5.77
CA ARG A 333 -4.15 4.77 -5.31
C ARG A 333 -5.36 4.98 -4.43
N LYS A 334 -6.31 4.06 -4.48
CA LYS A 334 -7.40 3.98 -3.50
C LYS A 334 -6.82 3.84 -2.10
N LEU A 335 -7.49 4.38 -1.09
CA LEU A 335 -7.01 4.27 0.30
C LEU A 335 -6.88 2.81 0.77
N GLU A 336 -7.66 1.91 0.19
CA GLU A 336 -7.65 0.46 0.47
C GLU A 336 -6.36 -0.22 -0.01
N GLU A 337 -5.69 0.32 -1.03
CA GLU A 337 -4.50 -0.26 -1.67
C GLU A 337 -3.18 0.20 -1.03
N ILE A 338 -3.25 1.07 -0.02
CA ILE A 338 -2.07 1.55 0.71
C ILE A 338 -1.36 0.34 1.31
N PRO A 339 -0.08 0.04 1.02
CA PRO A 339 0.58 -1.16 1.53
C PRO A 339 0.77 -1.06 3.05
N LEU A 340 0.07 -1.95 3.78
CA LEU A 340 0.14 -2.07 5.24
C LEU A 340 -0.06 -3.54 5.61
N GLU A 341 0.83 -4.08 6.42
CA GLU A 341 0.80 -5.43 6.96
C GLU A 341 -0.20 -5.48 8.13
N CYS A 342 -1.31 -6.19 7.96
CA CYS A 342 -2.42 -6.17 8.92
C CYS A 342 -2.66 -7.49 9.66
N ASP A 343 -2.11 -8.61 9.17
CA ASP A 343 -2.39 -9.92 9.77
C ASP A 343 -1.93 -9.99 11.23
N SER A 344 -0.77 -9.41 11.56
CA SER A 344 -0.27 -9.33 12.94
C SER A 344 -1.06 -8.41 13.86
N VAL A 345 -1.82 -7.45 13.30
CA VAL A 345 -2.65 -6.51 14.07
C VAL A 345 -4.05 -7.10 14.29
N ILE A 346 -4.58 -7.81 13.30
CA ILE A 346 -5.93 -8.40 13.34
C ILE A 346 -5.96 -9.69 14.16
N ASN A 347 -4.97 -10.57 13.99
CA ASN A 347 -4.94 -11.88 14.66
C ASN A 347 -4.06 -11.89 15.93
N GLY A 348 -3.48 -10.74 16.29
CA GLY A 348 -2.46 -10.68 17.32
C GLY A 348 -1.10 -11.23 16.87
N THR A 349 -0.07 -10.94 17.65
CA THR A 349 1.26 -11.55 17.49
C THR A 349 2.03 -11.47 18.79
N GLU A 350 2.76 -12.54 19.12
CA GLU A 350 3.71 -12.54 20.24
C GLU A 350 4.96 -11.70 19.94
N ASN A 351 5.21 -11.32 18.67
CA ASN A 351 6.40 -10.58 18.28
C ASN A 351 6.24 -9.06 18.58
N PRO A 352 6.92 -8.52 19.60
CA PRO A 352 6.71 -7.13 20.01
C PRO A 352 7.19 -6.12 18.95
N ARG A 353 8.10 -6.54 18.04
CA ARG A 353 8.62 -5.67 16.97
C ARG A 353 7.55 -5.34 15.94
N LEU A 354 6.65 -6.27 15.63
CA LEU A 354 5.58 -6.05 14.66
C LEU A 354 4.52 -5.10 15.22
N ILE A 355 4.12 -5.28 16.48
CA ILE A 355 3.22 -4.36 17.17
C ILE A 355 3.84 -2.96 17.29
N SER A 356 5.12 -2.86 17.65
CA SER A 356 5.83 -1.57 17.72
C SER A 356 5.89 -0.87 16.36
N LYS A 357 6.21 -1.61 15.29
CA LYS A 357 6.19 -1.10 13.91
C LYS A 357 4.82 -0.60 13.49
N ALA A 358 3.74 -1.30 13.85
CA ALA A 358 2.38 -0.86 13.58
C ALA A 358 1.98 0.37 14.41
N LYS A 359 2.35 0.43 15.69
CA LYS A 359 2.11 1.61 16.55
C LYS A 359 2.85 2.87 16.04
N GLN A 360 4.04 2.69 15.47
CA GLN A 360 4.86 3.77 14.89
C GLN A 360 4.54 4.07 13.42
N TRP A 361 3.67 3.28 12.78
CA TRP A 361 3.28 3.54 11.41
C TRP A 361 2.42 4.80 11.35
N ASP A 362 3.02 5.86 10.83
CA ASP A 362 2.37 7.14 10.65
C ASP A 362 1.84 7.25 9.21
N TRP A 363 0.64 7.82 9.07
CA TRP A 363 0.00 8.02 7.79
C TRP A 363 -0.80 9.31 7.78
N HIS A 364 -0.33 10.25 6.95
CA HIS A 364 -0.97 11.56 6.79
C HIS A 364 -1.93 11.57 5.60
N TYR A 365 -3.12 12.12 5.82
CA TYR A 365 -4.20 12.21 4.82
C TYR A 365 -4.58 13.66 4.47
N ASN A 366 -3.81 14.65 4.94
CA ASN A 366 -4.07 16.08 4.73
C ASN A 366 -4.19 16.43 3.24
N TRP A 367 -3.46 15.72 2.38
CA TRP A 367 -3.52 15.90 0.93
C TRP A 367 -4.85 15.46 0.32
N VAL A 368 -5.46 14.39 0.83
CA VAL A 368 -6.83 13.95 0.45
C VAL A 368 -7.84 14.95 0.97
N GLU A 369 -7.72 15.33 2.24
CA GLU A 369 -8.62 16.28 2.89
C GLU A 369 -8.64 17.63 2.17
N ASN A 370 -7.47 18.17 1.83
CA ASN A 370 -7.35 19.41 1.06
C ASN A 370 -7.99 19.31 -0.32
N GLU A 371 -7.85 18.18 -1.03
CA GLU A 371 -8.48 18.00 -2.33
C GLU A 371 -10.00 17.87 -2.22
N ILE A 372 -10.51 17.22 -1.17
CA ILE A 372 -11.96 17.15 -0.90
C ILE A 372 -12.53 18.56 -0.67
N PHE A 373 -11.87 19.37 0.17
CA PHE A 373 -12.36 20.72 0.48
C PHE A 373 -12.23 21.74 -0.66
N THR A 374 -11.31 21.53 -1.60
CA THR A 374 -11.05 22.47 -2.71
C THR A 374 -11.69 22.05 -4.03
N ALA A 375 -12.24 20.84 -4.12
CA ALA A 375 -12.80 20.31 -5.36
C ALA A 375 -14.09 21.00 -5.76
N LYS A 376 -14.22 21.26 -7.07
CA LYS A 376 -15.48 21.73 -7.67
C LYS A 376 -16.53 20.63 -7.79
N ASN A 377 -16.11 19.39 -8.03
CA ASN A 377 -16.97 18.22 -8.08
C ASN A 377 -16.47 17.19 -7.06
N ILE A 378 -17.18 17.11 -5.93
CA ILE A 378 -16.80 16.26 -4.80
C ILE A 378 -16.92 14.78 -5.16
N CYS A 379 -17.91 14.37 -5.96
CA CYS A 379 -18.10 12.98 -6.36
C CYS A 379 -16.88 12.42 -7.08
N THR A 380 -16.26 13.20 -7.98
CA THR A 380 -15.04 12.75 -8.67
C THR A 380 -13.86 12.50 -7.73
N VAL A 381 -13.75 13.29 -6.64
CA VAL A 381 -12.71 13.09 -5.63
C VAL A 381 -13.04 11.91 -4.73
N ILE A 382 -14.32 11.72 -4.39
CA ILE A 382 -14.77 10.55 -3.62
C ILE A 382 -14.47 9.27 -4.41
N GLU A 383 -14.89 9.22 -5.67
CA GLU A 383 -14.62 8.10 -6.58
C GLU A 383 -13.13 7.88 -6.85
N LYS A 384 -12.29 8.88 -6.64
CA LYS A 384 -10.85 8.73 -6.80
C LYS A 384 -10.22 7.98 -5.62
N TYR A 385 -10.66 8.23 -4.40
CA TYR A 385 -9.98 7.77 -3.18
C TYR A 385 -10.69 6.66 -2.41
N PHE A 386 -12.02 6.67 -2.44
CA PHE A 386 -12.85 5.78 -1.64
C PHE A 386 -13.60 4.80 -2.56
N THR A 387 -13.84 3.58 -2.06
CA THR A 387 -14.55 2.54 -2.81
C THR A 387 -15.96 2.40 -2.25
N PHE A 388 -16.95 2.93 -2.96
CA PHE A 388 -18.37 2.78 -2.59
C PHE A 388 -19.01 1.68 -3.44
N SER A 389 -19.80 0.81 -2.81
CA SER A 389 -20.58 -0.21 -3.53
C SER A 389 -21.62 0.46 -4.42
N ARG A 390 -21.62 0.12 -5.71
CA ARG A 390 -22.61 0.62 -6.68
C ARG A 390 -23.82 -0.30 -6.82
N GLU A 391 -23.64 -1.57 -6.49
CA GLU A 391 -24.67 -2.61 -6.58
C GLU A 391 -24.67 -3.43 -5.28
N PRO A 392 -25.81 -4.05 -4.90
CA PRO A 392 -25.86 -4.96 -3.77
C PRO A 392 -24.91 -6.15 -3.96
N MET A 393 -24.14 -6.49 -2.93
CA MET A 393 -23.15 -7.58 -2.97
C MET A 393 -23.79 -8.99 -2.99
N SER A 394 -25.05 -9.11 -2.56
CA SER A 394 -25.82 -10.35 -2.61
C SER A 394 -27.33 -10.10 -2.64
N ILE A 395 -28.10 -11.08 -3.14
CA ILE A 395 -29.57 -11.08 -3.12
C ILE A 395 -30.10 -11.01 -1.67
N GLU A 396 -29.36 -11.61 -0.73
CA GLU A 396 -29.73 -11.61 0.68
C GLU A 396 -29.73 -10.18 1.24
N GLU A 397 -28.69 -9.41 0.92
CA GLU A 397 -28.52 -8.02 1.33
C GLU A 397 -29.47 -7.07 0.60
N GLU A 398 -29.74 -7.32 -0.69
CA GLU A 398 -30.68 -6.53 -1.49
C GLU A 398 -32.10 -6.59 -0.90
N LYS A 399 -32.56 -7.78 -0.49
CA LYS A 399 -33.91 -8.01 0.03
C LYS A 399 -34.09 -7.55 1.49
N TYR A 400 -33.02 -7.15 2.16
CA TYR A 400 -33.06 -6.74 3.57
C TYR A 400 -32.38 -5.37 3.78
N PRO A 401 -32.97 -4.30 3.24
CA PRO A 401 -32.40 -2.97 3.34
C PRO A 401 -32.39 -2.44 4.78
N LEU A 402 -31.34 -1.69 5.13
CA LEU A 402 -31.10 -1.11 6.44
C LEU A 402 -31.15 0.42 6.38
N ALA A 403 -31.33 1.06 7.53
CA ALA A 403 -31.32 2.49 7.69
C ALA A 403 -30.25 2.92 8.69
N TYR A 404 -29.49 3.97 8.37
CA TYR A 404 -28.44 4.50 9.23
C TYR A 404 -28.63 5.99 9.46
N GLY A 405 -28.64 6.39 10.73
CA GLY A 405 -28.57 7.79 11.17
C GLY A 405 -27.18 8.11 11.66
N LEU A 406 -26.54 9.12 11.10
CA LEU A 406 -25.17 9.53 11.45
C LEU A 406 -25.17 10.97 11.96
N VAL A 407 -24.49 11.21 13.09
CA VAL A 407 -24.15 12.55 13.53
C VAL A 407 -22.64 12.74 13.42
N VAL A 408 -22.22 13.73 12.64
CA VAL A 408 -20.82 13.97 12.28
C VAL A 408 -20.44 15.43 12.48
N TYR A 409 -19.17 15.68 12.84
CA TYR A 409 -18.72 17.05 13.11
C TYR A 409 -17.27 17.38 12.70
N LYS A 410 -16.43 16.37 12.41
CA LYS A 410 -15.02 16.57 12.06
C LYS A 410 -14.42 15.39 11.27
N THR A 411 -13.16 15.54 10.84
CA THR A 411 -12.31 14.53 10.19
C THR A 411 -12.96 13.89 8.97
N ILE A 412 -13.03 14.63 7.86
CA ILE A 412 -13.80 14.24 6.67
C ILE A 412 -13.33 12.91 6.07
N VAL A 413 -12.02 12.66 6.04
CA VAL A 413 -11.45 11.43 5.48
C VAL A 413 -11.93 10.21 6.25
N GLN A 414 -11.93 10.26 7.59
CA GLN A 414 -12.43 9.18 8.43
C GLN A 414 -13.92 8.92 8.20
N VAL A 415 -14.74 9.98 8.12
CA VAL A 415 -16.18 9.85 7.85
C VAL A 415 -16.41 9.23 6.46
N MET A 416 -15.65 9.61 5.44
CA MET A 416 -15.74 8.99 4.11
C MET A 416 -15.33 7.51 4.13
N MET A 417 -14.28 7.16 4.88
CA MET A 417 -13.88 5.75 5.06
C MET A 417 -14.97 4.95 5.75
N GLN A 418 -15.54 5.47 6.85
CA GLN A 418 -16.66 4.85 7.56
C GLN A 418 -17.87 4.66 6.63
N LEU A 419 -18.30 5.73 5.94
CA LEU A 419 -19.40 5.68 4.99
C LEU A 419 -19.14 4.65 3.89
N SER A 420 -17.92 4.55 3.36
CA SER A 420 -17.59 3.60 2.31
C SER A 420 -17.74 2.11 2.72
N LEU A 421 -17.70 1.81 4.02
CA LEU A 421 -17.94 0.47 4.55
C LEU A 421 -19.43 0.18 4.79
N PHE A 422 -20.19 1.16 5.29
CA PHE A 422 -21.62 1.00 5.56
C PHE A 422 -22.49 1.15 4.31
N TYR A 423 -22.06 1.98 3.36
CA TYR A 423 -22.85 2.35 2.20
C TYR A 423 -23.15 1.15 1.31
N GLN A 424 -24.44 0.91 1.09
CA GLN A 424 -24.95 0.02 0.05
C GLN A 424 -26.11 0.71 -0.66
N PRO A 425 -26.29 0.49 -1.97
CA PRO A 425 -27.30 1.21 -2.76
C PRO A 425 -28.74 0.93 -2.33
N GLN A 426 -29.02 -0.24 -1.75
CA GLN A 426 -30.35 -0.61 -1.24
C GLN A 426 -30.67 -0.02 0.14
N HIS A 427 -29.70 0.53 0.87
CA HIS A 427 -29.92 1.09 2.21
C HIS A 427 -30.41 2.53 2.16
N LEU A 428 -30.83 3.09 3.29
CA LEU A 428 -31.21 4.50 3.42
C LEU A 428 -30.35 5.21 4.47
N PHE A 429 -29.76 6.34 4.12
CA PHE A 429 -28.85 7.08 5.00
C PHE A 429 -29.39 8.47 5.32
N CYS A 430 -29.24 8.86 6.58
CA CYS A 430 -29.41 10.23 7.01
C CYS A 430 -28.17 10.70 7.79
N ILE A 431 -27.66 11.88 7.45
CA ILE A 431 -26.52 12.49 8.14
C ILE A 431 -26.93 13.87 8.66
N THR A 432 -26.77 14.08 9.95
CA THR A 432 -26.84 15.42 10.57
C THR A 432 -25.42 15.91 10.83
N VAL A 433 -25.10 17.10 10.33
CA VAL A 433 -23.83 17.78 10.60
C VAL A 433 -24.03 18.79 11.71
N ASP A 434 -23.15 18.78 12.70
CA ASP A 434 -23.20 19.79 13.76
C ASP A 434 -23.03 21.20 13.19
N ASN A 435 -23.83 22.16 13.65
CA ASN A 435 -23.77 23.53 13.14
C ASN A 435 -22.43 24.23 13.49
N GLN A 436 -21.78 23.83 14.58
CA GLN A 436 -20.48 24.34 14.99
C GLN A 436 -19.32 23.84 14.12
N SER A 437 -19.56 22.86 13.23
CA SER A 437 -18.54 22.40 12.29
C SER A 437 -18.13 23.50 11.30
N PRO A 438 -16.87 23.48 10.82
CA PRO A 438 -16.40 24.44 9.82
C PRO A 438 -17.27 24.45 8.56
N ASP A 439 -17.46 25.61 7.94
CA ASP A 439 -18.33 25.75 6.76
C ASP A 439 -17.87 24.88 5.58
N GLN A 440 -16.56 24.71 5.38
CA GLN A 440 -16.01 23.81 4.37
C GLN A 440 -16.41 22.35 4.62
N TYR A 441 -16.46 21.92 5.88
CA TYR A 441 -16.90 20.58 6.25
C TYR A 441 -18.40 20.39 5.98
N LYS A 442 -19.21 21.37 6.40
CA LYS A 442 -20.67 21.38 6.13
C LYS A 442 -20.95 21.32 4.63
N ALA A 443 -20.27 22.15 3.83
CA ALA A 443 -20.44 22.18 2.38
C ALA A 443 -20.15 20.82 1.72
N VAL A 444 -19.08 20.12 2.13
CA VAL A 444 -18.75 18.80 1.59
C VAL A 444 -19.81 17.76 1.93
N ILE A 445 -20.24 17.69 3.19
CA ILE A 445 -21.25 16.70 3.60
C ILE A 445 -22.59 17.00 2.92
N GLN A 446 -22.99 18.28 2.81
CA GLN A 446 -24.23 18.70 2.14
C GLN A 446 -24.27 18.33 0.66
N ALA A 447 -23.12 18.21 -0.01
CA ALA A 447 -23.02 17.81 -1.41
C ALA A 447 -23.08 16.28 -1.62
N LEU A 448 -22.97 15.46 -0.57
CA LEU A 448 -22.98 14.00 -0.72
C LEU A 448 -24.23 13.41 -1.41
N PRO A 449 -25.45 13.94 -1.20
CA PRO A 449 -26.63 13.46 -1.92
C PRO A 449 -26.55 13.60 -3.44
N GLU A 450 -25.66 14.46 -3.97
CA GLU A 450 -25.39 14.56 -5.42
C GLU A 450 -24.68 13.30 -5.94
N CYS A 451 -23.89 12.64 -5.08
CA CYS A 451 -23.16 11.41 -5.41
C CYS A 451 -23.96 10.15 -5.05
N PHE A 452 -24.77 10.23 -4.00
CA PHE A 452 -25.47 9.10 -3.40
C PHE A 452 -26.97 9.39 -3.25
N PRO A 453 -27.83 8.88 -4.15
CA PRO A 453 -29.25 9.26 -4.20
C PRO A 453 -30.07 8.75 -3.01
N ASN A 454 -29.58 7.73 -2.29
CA ASN A 454 -30.20 7.14 -1.09
C ASN A 454 -29.73 7.79 0.23
N MET A 455 -29.24 9.03 0.17
CA MET A 455 -28.75 9.77 1.32
C MET A 455 -29.44 11.12 1.47
N LYS A 456 -29.77 11.49 2.71
CA LYS A 456 -30.23 12.83 3.07
C LYS A 456 -29.30 13.46 4.10
N VAL A 457 -29.10 14.76 3.97
CA VAL A 457 -28.22 15.53 4.86
C VAL A 457 -28.98 16.71 5.47
N PHE A 458 -28.76 16.94 6.77
CA PHE A 458 -29.26 18.08 7.52
C PHE A 458 -28.11 18.83 8.20
N ILE A 459 -28.24 20.15 8.33
CA ILE A 459 -27.45 20.92 9.28
C ILE A 459 -28.26 20.96 10.57
N GLY A 460 -27.66 20.42 11.63
CA GLY A 460 -28.29 20.23 12.92
C GLY A 460 -28.24 21.46 13.81
N GLU A 461 -28.60 21.27 15.07
CA GLU A 461 -28.37 22.22 16.16
C GLU A 461 -26.91 22.14 16.64
N PRO A 462 -26.36 23.22 17.23
CA PRO A 462 -25.09 23.17 17.96
C PRO A 462 -25.14 22.13 19.08
N SER A 463 -24.12 21.27 19.19
CA SER A 463 -24.07 20.23 20.21
C SER A 463 -22.78 20.28 21.02
N ASP A 464 -22.90 20.72 22.27
CA ASP A 464 -21.86 20.51 23.28
C ASP A 464 -22.05 19.14 23.96
N TRP A 465 -21.00 18.60 24.55
CA TRP A 465 -21.08 17.33 25.27
C TRP A 465 -22.12 17.39 26.40
N GLY A 466 -23.04 16.43 26.42
CA GLY A 466 -24.14 16.35 27.38
C GLY A 466 -25.30 17.31 27.13
N SER A 467 -25.29 18.06 26.03
CA SER A 467 -26.39 18.95 25.63
C SER A 467 -27.52 18.20 24.90
N PHE A 468 -28.71 18.81 24.87
CA PHE A 468 -29.84 18.28 24.11
C PHE A 468 -29.65 18.34 22.58
N GLY A 469 -28.77 19.21 22.08
CA GLY A 469 -28.48 19.33 20.65
C GLY A 469 -28.05 18.01 20.02
N ILE A 470 -27.31 17.19 20.78
CA ILE A 470 -26.93 15.84 20.38
C ILE A 470 -28.18 14.99 20.09
N LEU A 471 -29.09 14.86 21.05
CA LEU A 471 -30.31 14.06 20.90
C LEU A 471 -31.24 14.64 19.81
N SER A 472 -31.34 15.96 19.72
CA SER A 472 -32.09 16.67 18.68
C SER A 472 -31.61 16.30 17.28
N ASN A 473 -30.28 16.28 17.07
CA ASN A 473 -29.64 15.93 15.80
C ASN A 473 -29.83 14.47 15.42
N VAL A 474 -29.75 13.57 16.41
CA VAL A 474 -30.06 12.14 16.21
C VAL A 474 -31.53 11.95 15.84
N TYR A 475 -32.43 12.59 16.58
CA TYR A 475 -33.86 12.44 16.39
C TYR A 475 -34.34 13.04 15.07
N THR A 476 -33.71 14.12 14.59
CA THR A 476 -33.96 14.70 13.25
C THR A 476 -33.78 13.64 12.16
N CYS A 477 -32.67 12.90 12.19
CA CYS A 477 -32.45 11.83 11.23
C CYS A 477 -33.39 10.63 11.43
N PHE A 478 -33.61 10.23 12.68
CA PHE A 478 -34.53 9.15 13.01
C PHE A 478 -35.94 9.42 12.48
N ASN A 479 -36.44 10.65 12.67
CA ASN A 479 -37.76 11.05 12.21
C ASN A 479 -37.89 10.99 10.68
N TRP A 480 -36.92 11.54 9.96
CA TRP A 480 -36.93 11.50 8.48
C TRP A 480 -36.85 10.06 7.94
N LEU A 481 -36.01 9.21 8.54
CA LEU A 481 -35.88 7.81 8.12
C LEU A 481 -37.18 7.04 8.37
N ALA A 482 -37.85 7.26 9.50
CA ALA A 482 -39.12 6.63 9.83
C ALA A 482 -40.27 7.09 8.91
N GLU A 483 -40.32 8.37 8.55
CA GLU A 483 -41.31 8.92 7.61
C GLU A 483 -41.09 8.46 6.16
N ALA A 484 -39.88 8.01 5.81
CA ALA A 484 -39.54 7.63 4.45
C ALA A 484 -40.35 6.40 3.98
N LYS A 485 -40.89 6.47 2.75
CA LYS A 485 -41.60 5.35 2.08
C LYS A 485 -40.70 4.14 1.75
N HIS A 486 -39.40 4.26 1.97
CA HIS A 486 -38.42 3.21 1.72
C HIS A 486 -38.65 2.01 2.65
N ASN A 487 -38.56 0.77 2.16
CA ASN A 487 -38.93 -0.42 2.94
C ASN A 487 -37.76 -1.01 3.77
N TRP A 488 -36.98 -0.14 4.42
CA TRP A 488 -35.89 -0.55 5.31
C TRP A 488 -36.41 -1.30 6.54
N LYS A 489 -35.60 -2.20 7.11
CA LYS A 489 -36.00 -3.16 8.17
C LYS A 489 -35.53 -2.77 9.56
N TYR A 490 -34.30 -2.30 9.67
CA TYR A 490 -33.71 -1.87 10.93
C TYR A 490 -32.99 -0.54 10.77
N TYR A 491 -33.12 0.30 11.79
CA TYR A 491 -32.40 1.55 11.99
C TYR A 491 -31.25 1.33 12.97
N GLN A 492 -30.08 1.89 12.66
CA GLN A 492 -28.96 2.00 13.58
C GLN A 492 -28.43 3.43 13.65
N TYR A 493 -28.17 3.90 14.86
CA TYR A 493 -27.46 5.17 15.09
C TYR A 493 -25.93 4.97 15.14
N LEU A 494 -25.20 5.83 14.43
CA LEU A 494 -23.74 5.86 14.36
C LEU A 494 -23.19 7.28 14.62
N SER A 495 -22.00 7.34 15.22
CA SER A 495 -21.18 8.56 15.29
C SER A 495 -20.12 8.59 14.19
N GLY A 496 -19.54 9.76 13.90
CA GLY A 496 -18.38 9.88 12.99
C GLY A 496 -17.08 9.21 13.47
N THR A 497 -17.12 8.51 14.60
CA THR A 497 -15.97 7.83 15.24
C THR A 497 -16.19 6.33 15.44
N ASP A 498 -17.28 5.82 14.89
CA ASP A 498 -17.64 4.40 14.91
C ASP A 498 -17.10 3.73 13.65
N LEU A 499 -16.55 2.52 13.79
CA LEU A 499 -16.16 1.68 12.66
C LEU A 499 -16.86 0.32 12.77
N PRO A 500 -17.39 -0.24 11.66
CA PRO A 500 -18.04 -1.54 11.73
C PRO A 500 -17.01 -2.63 12.06
N ILE A 501 -17.42 -3.58 12.88
CA ILE A 501 -16.69 -4.84 13.10
C ILE A 501 -17.40 -6.04 12.45
N ARG A 502 -18.55 -5.77 11.83
CA ARG A 502 -19.32 -6.71 11.02
C ARG A 502 -19.47 -6.21 9.59
N THR A 503 -19.49 -7.14 8.64
CA THR A 503 -19.82 -6.84 7.25
C THR A 503 -21.33 -6.57 7.11
N ASN A 504 -21.74 -5.99 5.99
CA ASN A 504 -23.16 -5.75 5.74
C ASN A 504 -23.98 -7.06 5.72
N LEU A 505 -23.46 -8.11 5.08
CA LEU A 505 -24.08 -9.43 5.07
C LEU A 505 -24.23 -10.02 6.49
N GLU A 506 -23.18 -9.91 7.32
CA GLU A 506 -23.23 -10.34 8.72
C GLU A 506 -24.30 -9.57 9.51
N MET A 507 -24.36 -8.24 9.35
CA MET A 507 -25.38 -7.41 9.98
C MET A 507 -26.80 -7.79 9.55
N VAL A 508 -27.04 -8.01 8.25
CA VAL A 508 -28.32 -8.48 7.72
C VAL A 508 -28.75 -9.79 8.38
N ARG A 509 -27.83 -10.75 8.51
CA ARG A 509 -28.11 -12.04 9.18
C ARG A 509 -28.40 -11.87 10.67
N ILE A 510 -27.67 -11.01 11.37
CA ILE A 510 -27.92 -10.68 12.78
C ILE A 510 -29.32 -10.09 12.95
N PHE A 511 -29.69 -9.11 12.13
CA PHE A 511 -31.00 -8.45 12.23
C PHE A 511 -32.17 -9.39 11.89
N LYS A 512 -31.97 -10.32 10.94
CA LYS A 512 -32.94 -11.41 10.72
C LYS A 512 -33.07 -12.32 11.95
N ALA A 513 -31.97 -12.67 12.61
CA ALA A 513 -31.97 -13.49 13.82
C ALA A 513 -32.67 -12.81 15.02
N MET A 514 -32.55 -11.48 15.11
CA MET A 514 -33.25 -10.64 16.09
C MET A 514 -34.76 -10.51 15.85
N ASN A 515 -35.22 -10.74 14.62
CA ASN A 515 -36.63 -10.91 14.25
C ASN A 515 -37.59 -9.84 14.81
N GLY A 516 -37.25 -8.56 14.66
CA GLY A 516 -38.08 -7.44 15.12
C GLY A 516 -37.88 -7.06 16.58
N SER A 517 -36.94 -7.67 17.32
CA SER A 517 -36.58 -7.20 18.65
C SER A 517 -35.76 -5.91 18.58
N ILE A 518 -35.88 -5.08 19.60
CA ILE A 518 -35.02 -3.91 19.81
C ILE A 518 -33.71 -4.30 20.49
N ASN A 519 -32.61 -3.59 20.18
CA ASN A 519 -31.38 -3.64 20.97
C ASN A 519 -30.97 -2.25 21.45
N THR A 520 -31.05 -2.05 22.77
CA THR A 520 -30.62 -0.86 23.48
C THR A 520 -29.96 -1.30 24.77
N ASP A 521 -28.92 -0.60 25.20
CA ASP A 521 -28.30 -0.90 26.49
C ASP A 521 -29.16 -0.36 27.64
N VAL A 522 -29.08 -0.98 28.80
CA VAL A 522 -29.99 -0.69 29.91
C VAL A 522 -29.20 -0.52 31.18
N SER A 523 -29.42 0.56 31.91
CA SER A 523 -28.90 0.72 33.26
C SER A 523 -29.78 1.66 34.10
N THR A 524 -29.47 1.80 35.38
CA THR A 524 -30.17 2.74 36.27
C THR A 524 -29.80 4.17 35.93
N PHE A 525 -30.81 5.05 35.77
CA PHE A 525 -30.57 6.47 35.49
C PHE A 525 -30.06 7.21 36.73
N GLU A 526 -29.01 8.00 36.57
CA GLU A 526 -28.40 8.73 37.69
C GLU A 526 -29.24 9.94 38.10
N VAL A 527 -29.48 10.07 39.41
CA VAL A 527 -30.30 11.13 40.00
C VAL A 527 -29.78 12.53 39.66
N ASP A 528 -28.46 12.68 39.59
CA ASP A 528 -27.81 13.96 39.31
C ASP A 528 -28.16 14.54 37.93
N ARG A 529 -28.53 13.69 36.96
CA ARG A 529 -28.80 14.11 35.57
C ARG A 529 -30.13 14.86 35.40
N TYR A 530 -31.05 14.75 36.35
CA TYR A 530 -32.34 15.45 36.31
C TYR A 530 -32.54 16.47 37.43
N LYS A 531 -31.48 16.92 38.11
CA LYS A 531 -31.54 17.97 39.15
C LYS A 531 -32.32 19.22 38.71
N ASN A 532 -32.14 19.67 37.48
CA ASN A 532 -32.84 20.83 36.93
C ASN A 532 -34.35 20.63 36.74
N MET A 533 -34.82 19.39 36.87
CA MET A 533 -36.20 18.96 36.73
C MET A 533 -36.76 18.39 38.04
N GLU A 534 -36.10 18.69 39.17
CA GLU A 534 -36.59 18.30 40.50
C GLU A 534 -38.01 18.85 40.73
N GLY A 535 -38.90 18.00 41.26
CA GLY A 535 -40.32 18.30 41.42
C GLY A 535 -41.18 18.20 40.15
N VAL A 536 -40.57 18.07 38.96
CA VAL A 536 -41.29 17.86 37.70
C VAL A 536 -41.31 16.39 37.35
N LEU A 537 -42.50 15.78 37.40
CA LEU A 537 -42.66 14.35 37.08
C LEU A 537 -42.39 14.08 35.59
N PRO A 538 -41.55 13.10 35.25
CA PRO A 538 -41.33 12.70 33.88
C PRO A 538 -42.59 12.02 33.31
N PRO A 539 -42.83 12.08 31.98
CA PRO A 539 -44.00 11.46 31.36
C PRO A 539 -43.99 9.93 31.43
N MET A 540 -42.84 9.33 31.74
CA MET A 540 -42.61 7.90 31.92
C MET A 540 -41.33 7.67 32.74
N PRO A 541 -41.13 6.46 33.32
CA PRO A 541 -39.91 6.12 34.05
C PRO A 541 -38.67 6.28 33.16
N ILE A 542 -37.68 7.01 33.64
CA ILE A 542 -36.45 7.26 32.90
C ILE A 542 -35.42 6.17 33.22
N TYR A 543 -34.80 5.64 32.19
CA TYR A 543 -33.74 4.65 32.28
C TYR A 543 -32.48 5.16 31.59
N LYS A 544 -31.32 4.71 32.06
CA LYS A 544 -30.05 4.97 31.36
C LYS A 544 -29.96 4.05 30.14
N SER A 545 -29.49 4.61 29.04
CA SER A 545 -29.25 3.92 27.78
C SER A 545 -27.86 4.21 27.24
N SER A 546 -27.40 3.35 26.32
CA SER A 546 -26.37 3.76 25.38
C SER A 546 -26.98 4.71 24.34
N MET A 547 -26.14 5.55 23.75
CA MET A 547 -26.54 6.42 22.65
C MET A 547 -26.77 5.61 21.36
N SER A 548 -26.01 4.54 21.13
CA SER A 548 -26.21 3.65 19.99
C SER A 548 -27.34 2.66 20.26
N VAL A 549 -28.22 2.54 19.27
CA VAL A 549 -29.44 1.76 19.35
C VAL A 549 -29.67 1.06 18.02
N VAL A 550 -30.35 -0.08 18.08
CA VAL A 550 -30.89 -0.79 16.93
C VAL A 550 -32.40 -0.90 17.08
N VAL A 551 -33.14 -0.31 16.14
CA VAL A 551 -34.61 -0.18 16.21
C VAL A 551 -35.24 -0.79 14.95
N PRO A 552 -36.17 -1.74 15.06
CA PRO A 552 -36.90 -2.27 13.91
C PRO A 552 -37.85 -1.22 13.33
N ARG A 553 -38.19 -1.34 12.04
CA ARG A 553 -39.04 -0.37 11.35
C ARG A 553 -40.37 -0.11 12.04
N GLU A 554 -41.06 -1.17 12.46
CA GLU A 554 -42.37 -1.09 13.13
C GLU A 554 -42.32 -0.28 14.43
N ALA A 555 -41.21 -0.38 15.17
CA ALA A 555 -40.99 0.43 16.36
C ALA A 555 -40.77 1.91 16.00
N ALA A 556 -40.01 2.18 14.95
CA ALA A 556 -39.75 3.54 14.50
C ALA A 556 -41.02 4.26 14.04
N ASP A 557 -41.85 3.59 13.24
CA ASP A 557 -43.15 4.13 12.79
C ASP A 557 -44.06 4.48 13.97
N PHE A 558 -44.06 3.64 15.01
CA PHE A 558 -44.84 3.88 16.22
C PHE A 558 -44.29 5.08 17.03
N LEU A 559 -42.97 5.19 17.14
CA LEU A 559 -42.32 6.22 17.96
C LEU A 559 -42.58 7.64 17.45
N ILE A 560 -42.51 7.86 16.13
CA ILE A 560 -42.65 9.21 15.55
C ILE A 560 -44.07 9.78 15.71
N ILE A 561 -45.09 8.92 15.73
CA ILE A 561 -46.50 9.31 15.85
C ILE A 561 -46.88 9.58 17.32
N SER A 562 -46.16 8.98 18.28
CA SER A 562 -46.57 8.97 19.68
C SER A 562 -46.45 10.35 20.37
N PRO A 563 -47.56 10.92 20.89
CA PRO A 563 -47.51 12.17 21.66
C PRO A 563 -46.72 12.04 22.96
N ARG A 564 -46.62 10.83 23.52
CA ARG A 564 -45.83 10.58 24.74
C ARG A 564 -44.34 10.71 24.47
N VAL A 565 -43.86 10.28 23.30
CA VAL A 565 -42.46 10.43 22.88
C VAL A 565 -42.10 11.91 22.74
N GLN A 566 -42.99 12.71 22.13
CA GLN A 566 -42.80 14.16 22.01
C GLN A 566 -42.76 14.87 23.37
N LYS A 567 -43.64 14.48 24.30
CA LYS A 567 -43.60 14.98 25.69
C LYS A 567 -42.30 14.60 26.39
N LEU A 568 -41.78 13.40 26.14
CA LEU A 568 -40.50 12.96 26.71
C LEU A 568 -39.33 13.77 26.15
N LEU A 569 -39.25 13.97 24.83
CA LEU A 569 -38.21 14.82 24.23
C LEU A 569 -38.22 16.23 24.82
N LYS A 570 -39.41 16.82 24.99
CA LYS A 570 -39.55 18.12 25.63
C LYS A 570 -39.04 18.10 27.08
N TYR A 571 -39.32 17.04 27.84
CA TYR A 571 -38.82 16.87 29.21
C TYR A 571 -37.29 16.75 29.22
N LEU A 572 -36.73 15.89 28.38
CA LEU A 572 -35.30 15.61 28.30
C LEU A 572 -34.48 16.82 27.83
N SER A 573 -35.07 17.76 27.09
CA SER A 573 -34.39 19.01 26.71
C SER A 573 -33.98 19.89 27.90
N LYS A 574 -34.47 19.58 29.10
CA LYS A 574 -34.12 20.26 30.36
C LYS A 574 -33.29 19.39 31.31
N THR A 575 -32.85 18.21 30.87
CA THR A 575 -31.99 17.29 31.63
C THR A 575 -30.55 17.29 31.09
N TRP A 576 -29.62 16.73 31.86
CA TRP A 576 -28.21 16.60 31.47
C TRP A 576 -27.92 15.22 30.86
N ILE A 577 -27.18 15.19 29.75
CA ILE A 577 -26.89 13.99 28.93
C ILE A 577 -28.19 13.24 28.56
N PRO A 578 -29.14 13.90 27.87
CA PRO A 578 -30.43 13.32 27.54
C PRO A 578 -30.36 12.18 26.52
N ASP A 579 -29.32 12.15 25.68
CA ASP A 579 -29.08 11.14 24.66
C ASP A 579 -28.83 9.74 25.25
N GLU A 580 -28.27 9.65 26.46
CA GLU A 580 -28.11 8.41 27.23
C GLU A 580 -29.34 8.07 28.09
N SER A 581 -30.51 8.59 27.76
CA SER A 581 -31.75 8.26 28.49
C SER A 581 -32.95 7.98 27.59
N PHE A 582 -32.97 8.56 26.40
CA PHE A 582 -34.13 8.51 25.50
C PHE A 582 -34.49 7.07 25.09
N TRP A 583 -33.54 6.31 24.55
CA TRP A 583 -33.82 5.03 23.90
C TRP A 583 -34.39 3.98 24.85
N SER A 584 -33.72 3.70 25.97
CA SER A 584 -34.21 2.70 26.93
C SER A 584 -35.48 3.15 27.66
N THR A 585 -35.74 4.44 27.73
CA THR A 585 -36.99 4.97 28.26
C THR A 585 -38.17 4.68 27.33
N VAL A 586 -38.06 5.02 26.04
CA VAL A 586 -39.16 4.80 25.07
C VAL A 586 -39.29 3.34 24.65
N LEU A 587 -38.20 2.59 24.63
CA LEU A 587 -38.17 1.18 24.19
C LEU A 587 -38.28 0.18 25.35
N GLY A 588 -38.18 0.64 26.60
CA GLY A 588 -38.13 -0.20 27.79
C GLY A 588 -39.40 -0.24 28.65
N SER A 589 -40.44 0.50 28.24
CA SER A 589 -41.66 0.75 29.01
C SER A 589 -42.95 0.26 28.33
N PRO A 590 -43.05 -1.01 27.88
CA PRO A 590 -44.18 -1.51 27.07
C PRO A 590 -45.57 -1.30 27.72
N ALA A 591 -45.65 -1.33 29.04
CA ALA A 591 -46.91 -1.11 29.77
C ALA A 591 -47.46 0.33 29.62
N LEU A 592 -46.59 1.31 29.40
CA LEU A 592 -46.95 2.72 29.19
C LEU A 592 -46.84 3.12 27.72
N LEU A 593 -45.98 2.48 26.95
CA LEU A 593 -45.76 2.77 25.55
C LEU A 593 -45.53 1.43 24.84
N PRO A 594 -46.57 0.82 24.25
CA PRO A 594 -46.50 -0.54 23.69
C PRO A 594 -45.79 -0.53 22.33
N VAL A 595 -44.50 -0.18 22.32
CA VAL A 595 -43.67 -0.16 21.12
C VAL A 595 -43.42 -1.61 20.67
N PRO A 596 -43.61 -1.94 19.38
CA PRO A 596 -43.22 -3.25 18.83
C PRO A 596 -41.75 -3.57 19.13
N GLY A 597 -41.43 -4.82 19.47
CA GLY A 597 -40.05 -5.23 19.76
C GLY A 597 -39.52 -4.86 21.16
N SER A 598 -40.31 -4.15 21.98
CA SER A 598 -39.88 -3.66 23.30
C SER A 598 -39.81 -4.77 24.35
N PHE A 599 -39.08 -4.49 25.43
CA PHE A 599 -38.96 -5.38 26.58
C PHE A 599 -39.07 -4.59 27.88
N ARG A 600 -39.35 -5.26 29.00
CA ARG A 600 -39.54 -4.60 30.31
C ARG A 600 -38.20 -4.33 30.98
N VAL A 601 -37.68 -3.11 30.81
CA VAL A 601 -36.39 -2.68 31.42
C VAL A 601 -36.40 -2.82 32.94
N ARG A 602 -37.51 -2.47 33.59
CA ARG A 602 -37.66 -2.57 35.05
C ARG A 602 -37.34 -3.97 35.57
N ASP A 603 -37.72 -5.02 34.83
CA ASP A 603 -37.48 -6.40 35.25
C ASP A 603 -36.01 -6.76 35.16
N ILE A 604 -35.31 -6.31 34.11
CA ILE A 604 -33.87 -6.52 33.95
C ILE A 604 -33.10 -5.84 35.08
N LEU A 605 -33.45 -4.58 35.40
CA LEU A 605 -32.83 -3.86 36.52
C LEU A 605 -33.12 -4.53 37.86
N TRP A 606 -34.35 -5.01 38.05
CA TRP A 606 -34.72 -5.77 39.25
C TRP A 606 -33.92 -7.08 39.35
N LEU A 607 -33.74 -7.81 38.24
CA LEU A 607 -32.92 -9.02 38.22
C LEU A 607 -31.47 -8.72 38.59
N ARG A 608 -30.83 -7.74 37.96
CA ARG A 608 -29.45 -7.35 38.27
C ARG A 608 -29.25 -6.94 39.72
N LYS A 609 -30.24 -6.29 40.31
CA LYS A 609 -30.19 -5.86 41.71
C LYS A 609 -30.36 -7.03 42.70
N ASN A 610 -31.17 -8.04 42.38
CA ASN A 610 -31.56 -9.08 43.33
C ASN A 610 -30.90 -10.44 43.09
N PHE A 611 -30.36 -10.69 41.89
CA PHE A 611 -29.69 -11.95 41.54
C PHE A 611 -28.21 -11.73 41.29
N LYS A 612 -27.37 -12.44 42.05
CA LYS A 612 -25.92 -12.53 41.82
C LYS A 612 -25.62 -13.61 40.78
N LEU A 613 -25.81 -13.28 39.50
CA LEU A 613 -25.47 -14.17 38.38
C LEU A 613 -24.01 -13.96 37.97
N ARG A 614 -23.27 -15.04 37.70
CA ARG A 614 -21.89 -14.93 37.22
C ARG A 614 -21.88 -14.33 35.80
N PRO A 615 -21.06 -13.30 35.53
CA PRO A 615 -20.93 -12.76 34.19
C PRO A 615 -20.33 -13.83 33.25
N PRO A 616 -20.70 -13.83 31.96
CA PRO A 616 -20.13 -14.74 30.98
C PRO A 616 -18.64 -14.45 30.76
N TYR A 617 -17.86 -15.53 30.68
CA TYR A 617 -16.41 -15.48 30.45
C TYR A 617 -16.08 -15.06 29.02
N GLU A 618 -16.80 -15.61 28.05
CA GLU A 618 -16.60 -15.34 26.62
C GLU A 618 -17.59 -14.30 26.10
N ASN A 619 -17.11 -13.43 25.20
CA ASN A 619 -17.94 -12.52 24.42
C ASN A 619 -17.41 -12.50 22.99
N THR A 620 -17.88 -13.48 22.21
CA THR A 620 -17.50 -13.71 20.81
C THR A 620 -18.77 -13.81 19.95
N VAL A 621 -18.61 -13.92 18.62
CA VAL A 621 -19.73 -14.16 17.70
C VAL A 621 -20.59 -15.36 18.13
N ASP A 622 -19.94 -16.45 18.56
CA ASP A 622 -20.59 -17.70 18.89
C ASP A 622 -21.12 -17.74 20.33
N SER A 623 -20.58 -16.91 21.23
CA SER A 623 -21.10 -16.73 22.59
C SER A 623 -21.09 -15.25 22.94
N ILE A 624 -22.21 -14.57 22.70
CA ILE A 624 -22.30 -13.11 22.75
C ILE A 624 -21.97 -12.57 24.14
N GLY A 625 -22.42 -13.23 25.20
CA GLY A 625 -22.08 -12.84 26.58
C GLY A 625 -22.66 -11.49 27.04
N THR A 626 -23.57 -10.89 26.27
CA THR A 626 -24.21 -9.61 26.60
C THR A 626 -25.62 -9.54 26.02
N SER A 627 -26.43 -8.66 26.59
CA SER A 627 -27.77 -8.33 26.07
C SER A 627 -27.77 -7.15 25.08
N TYR A 628 -26.64 -6.45 24.97
CA TYR A 628 -26.45 -5.27 24.13
C TYR A 628 -25.29 -5.46 23.15
N ILE A 629 -25.57 -5.29 21.85
CA ILE A 629 -24.61 -5.47 20.75
C ILE A 629 -24.44 -4.22 19.87
N GLY A 630 -25.20 -3.15 20.12
CA GLY A 630 -25.25 -1.99 19.25
C GLY A 630 -23.89 -1.32 19.03
N ARG A 631 -23.06 -1.25 20.07
CA ARG A 631 -21.73 -0.62 20.04
C ARG A 631 -20.83 -1.21 21.13
N TYR A 632 -19.64 -1.63 20.74
CA TYR A 632 -18.57 -1.97 21.67
C TYR A 632 -17.83 -0.71 22.10
N GLN A 633 -17.89 -0.38 23.38
CA GLN A 633 -17.23 0.77 23.97
C GLN A 633 -16.60 0.36 25.29
N VAL A 634 -15.37 0.82 25.54
CA VAL A 634 -14.63 0.53 26.76
C VAL A 634 -14.37 1.83 27.51
N TRP A 635 -14.81 1.88 28.75
CA TRP A 635 -14.51 2.96 29.67
C TRP A 635 -13.22 2.68 30.44
N GLY A 636 -12.47 3.72 30.80
CA GLY A 636 -11.13 3.60 31.38
C GLY A 636 -11.07 2.88 32.75
N TRP A 637 -12.21 2.68 33.40
CA TRP A 637 -12.33 1.93 34.66
C TRP A 637 -12.70 0.46 34.47
N GLN A 638 -13.09 0.02 33.26
CA GLN A 638 -13.57 -1.36 33.05
C GLN A 638 -12.43 -2.34 32.80
N LYS A 639 -11.45 -1.93 31.99
CA LYS A 639 -10.25 -2.71 31.66
C LYS A 639 -9.15 -1.79 31.13
N GLU A 640 -7.96 -2.35 30.99
CA GLU A 640 -6.84 -1.67 30.36
C GLU A 640 -7.16 -1.29 28.90
N CYS A 641 -6.80 -0.06 28.53
CA CYS A 641 -6.94 0.48 27.18
C CYS A 641 -5.54 0.55 26.56
N PHE A 642 -5.26 -0.23 25.52
CA PHE A 642 -3.94 -0.25 24.90
C PHE A 642 -3.66 0.94 23.98
N GLY A 643 -4.69 1.74 23.70
CA GLY A 643 -4.60 3.06 23.08
C GLY A 643 -4.47 4.20 24.08
N LYS A 644 -5.42 5.15 24.06
CA LYS A 644 -5.47 6.28 24.99
C LYS A 644 -6.88 6.54 25.50
N VAL A 645 -7.03 6.96 26.74
CA VAL A 645 -8.34 7.36 27.29
C VAL A 645 -8.61 8.83 26.95
N LYS A 646 -9.79 9.13 26.41
CA LYS A 646 -10.27 10.50 26.16
C LYS A 646 -11.73 10.61 26.57
N ASP A 647 -12.07 11.61 27.40
CA ASP A 647 -13.42 11.79 27.95
C ASP A 647 -13.92 10.50 28.62
N PHE A 648 -13.04 9.88 29.42
CA PHE A 648 -13.23 8.59 30.12
C PHE A 648 -13.42 7.34 29.23
N SER A 649 -13.56 7.51 27.92
CA SER A 649 -13.73 6.43 26.95
C SER A 649 -12.41 6.10 26.24
N CYS A 650 -12.14 4.82 26.02
CA CYS A 650 -10.95 4.32 25.32
C CYS A 650 -11.02 4.70 23.83
N VAL A 651 -9.98 5.39 23.35
CA VAL A 651 -9.65 5.50 21.93
C VAL A 651 -8.77 4.31 21.61
N PHE A 652 -9.31 3.34 20.88
CA PHE A 652 -8.63 2.09 20.58
C PHE A 652 -7.36 2.33 19.77
N GLY A 653 -6.28 1.65 20.17
CA GLY A 653 -5.01 1.60 19.47
C GLY A 653 -4.76 0.24 18.82
N VAL A 654 -3.55 0.04 18.29
CA VAL A 654 -3.12 -1.20 17.63
C VAL A 654 -3.26 -2.43 18.54
N GLY A 655 -3.01 -2.27 19.85
CA GLY A 655 -3.08 -3.38 20.80
C GLY A 655 -4.49 -3.84 21.14
N ASP A 656 -5.52 -3.04 20.84
CA ASP A 656 -6.91 -3.38 21.13
C ASP A 656 -7.58 -4.16 19.97
N ILE A 657 -6.97 -4.13 18.77
CA ILE A 657 -7.63 -4.59 17.53
C ILE A 657 -7.92 -6.09 17.52
N GLU A 658 -7.01 -6.91 18.04
CA GLU A 658 -7.19 -8.38 18.10
C GLU A 658 -8.48 -8.74 18.83
N GLU A 659 -8.70 -8.20 20.03
CA GLU A 659 -9.93 -8.44 20.78
C GLU A 659 -11.14 -7.88 20.02
N ILE A 660 -11.08 -6.63 19.56
CA ILE A 660 -12.17 -5.94 18.86
C ILE A 660 -12.68 -6.75 17.66
N MET A 661 -11.81 -7.44 16.93
CA MET A 661 -12.20 -8.23 15.76
C MET A 661 -12.97 -9.51 16.14
N THR A 662 -12.85 -9.99 17.37
CA THR A 662 -13.59 -11.16 17.89
C THR A 662 -14.93 -10.80 18.57
N ARG A 663 -15.04 -9.55 19.05
CA ARG A 663 -16.18 -9.00 19.80
C ARG A 663 -17.51 -9.12 19.04
N PRO A 664 -18.65 -9.52 19.66
CA PRO A 664 -19.94 -9.77 19.01
C PRO A 664 -20.69 -8.53 18.52
N GLU A 665 -20.31 -7.34 18.96
CA GLU A 665 -21.00 -6.10 18.66
C GLU A 665 -20.99 -5.75 17.16
N LEU A 666 -21.79 -4.76 16.76
CA LEU A 666 -21.91 -4.35 15.36
C LEU A 666 -20.79 -3.38 14.96
N VAL A 667 -20.45 -2.47 15.85
CA VAL A 667 -19.46 -1.41 15.64
C VAL A 667 -18.58 -1.23 16.87
N ALA A 668 -17.36 -0.74 16.68
CA ALA A 668 -16.45 -0.37 17.75
C ALA A 668 -16.39 1.15 17.92
N HIS A 669 -16.37 1.60 19.18
CA HIS A 669 -16.27 2.99 19.59
C HIS A 669 -15.23 3.19 20.70
N LYS A 670 -14.25 4.08 20.58
CA LYS A 670 -14.00 5.03 19.47
C LYS A 670 -12.67 4.77 18.81
N LEU A 671 -12.62 4.99 17.50
CA LEU A 671 -11.39 4.98 16.73
C LEU A 671 -11.14 6.34 16.10
N TYR A 672 -9.88 6.79 16.15
CA TYR A 672 -9.42 8.02 15.51
C TYR A 672 -8.32 7.69 14.52
N LEU A 673 -8.54 8.05 13.26
CA LEU A 673 -7.54 7.90 12.20
C LEU A 673 -6.26 8.69 12.52
N GLU A 674 -6.35 9.78 13.27
CA GLU A 674 -5.21 10.58 13.74
C GLU A 674 -4.38 9.93 14.86
N TYR A 675 -4.81 8.79 15.43
CA TYR A 675 -4.12 8.13 16.52
C TYR A 675 -3.87 6.65 16.21
N GLN A 676 -2.60 6.27 16.07
CA GLN A 676 -2.18 4.92 15.66
C GLN A 676 -2.96 4.41 14.42
N PRO A 677 -2.86 5.11 13.26
CA PRO A 677 -3.70 4.88 12.08
C PRO A 677 -3.65 3.44 11.56
N ALA A 678 -2.58 2.68 11.85
CA ALA A 678 -2.47 1.27 11.46
C ALA A 678 -3.65 0.43 11.99
N GLY A 679 -4.08 0.65 13.24
CA GLY A 679 -5.20 -0.10 13.82
C GLY A 679 -6.50 0.15 13.04
N PHE A 680 -6.83 1.43 12.82
CA PHE A 680 -7.98 1.84 12.01
C PHE A 680 -7.90 1.27 10.59
N MET A 681 -6.77 1.45 9.90
CA MET A 681 -6.56 1.00 8.52
C MET A 681 -6.66 -0.52 8.39
N CYS A 682 -6.16 -1.26 9.37
CA CYS A 682 -6.25 -2.72 9.35
C CYS A 682 -7.67 -3.23 9.58
N MET A 683 -8.43 -2.63 10.51
CA MET A 683 -9.85 -2.94 10.65
C MET A 683 -10.61 -2.64 9.35
N PHE A 684 -10.40 -1.44 8.79
CA PHE A 684 -11.03 -1.00 7.55
C PHE A 684 -10.78 -1.98 6.39
N LYS A 685 -9.52 -2.38 6.18
CA LYS A 685 -9.15 -3.37 5.17
C LYS A 685 -9.70 -4.76 5.44
N SER A 686 -9.69 -5.20 6.70
CA SER A 686 -10.21 -6.51 7.10
C SER A 686 -11.70 -6.62 6.81
N ILE A 687 -12.48 -5.60 7.18
CA ILE A 687 -13.92 -5.54 6.88
C ILE A 687 -14.15 -5.53 5.36
N ARG A 688 -13.43 -4.69 4.61
CA ARG A 688 -13.55 -4.67 3.14
C ARG A 688 -13.28 -6.03 2.52
N LYS A 689 -12.19 -6.69 2.92
CA LYS A 689 -11.80 -8.03 2.43
C LYS A 689 -12.90 -9.05 2.72
N ARG A 690 -13.46 -9.07 3.94
CA ARG A 690 -14.56 -9.97 4.32
C ARG A 690 -15.86 -9.67 3.56
N SER A 691 -16.15 -8.40 3.25
CA SER A 691 -17.32 -8.04 2.44
C SER A 691 -17.20 -8.48 0.98
N LEU A 692 -15.99 -8.43 0.40
CA LEU A 692 -15.73 -8.85 -0.99
C LEU A 692 -15.63 -10.37 -1.15
N SER A 693 -15.26 -11.08 -0.08
CA SER A 693 -15.13 -12.54 -0.08
C SER A 693 -15.73 -13.10 1.21
N PRO A 694 -17.07 -13.09 1.32
CA PRO A 694 -17.77 -13.60 2.49
C PRO A 694 -17.56 -15.10 2.62
N ASP A 695 -17.11 -15.53 3.79
CA ASP A 695 -16.94 -16.94 4.12
C ASP A 695 -18.22 -17.43 4.82
N ALA A 696 -19.01 -18.25 4.12
CA ALA A 696 -20.30 -18.70 4.59
C ALA A 696 -20.19 -19.59 5.85
N ASP A 697 -19.08 -20.30 6.02
CA ASP A 697 -18.89 -21.27 7.10
C ASP A 697 -18.33 -20.62 8.37
N LYS A 698 -17.79 -19.40 8.28
CA LYS A 698 -17.16 -18.70 9.42
C LYS A 698 -18.10 -17.85 10.27
N PHE A 699 -19.32 -17.56 9.82
CA PHE A 699 -20.24 -16.68 10.54
C PHE A 699 -21.63 -17.29 10.71
N SER A 700 -22.05 -17.45 11.97
CA SER A 700 -23.40 -17.87 12.35
C SER A 700 -24.11 -16.79 13.16
N ALA A 701 -25.36 -16.49 12.79
CA ALA A 701 -26.21 -15.58 13.55
C ALA A 701 -27.01 -16.28 14.68
N LYS A 702 -26.76 -17.57 14.93
CA LYS A 702 -27.55 -18.38 15.88
C LYS A 702 -27.58 -17.78 17.27
N SER A 703 -26.41 -17.46 17.84
CA SER A 703 -26.29 -16.92 19.20
C SER A 703 -26.98 -15.57 19.36
N TYR A 704 -27.11 -14.79 18.28
CA TYR A 704 -27.87 -13.54 18.26
C TYR A 704 -29.37 -13.79 18.43
N SER A 705 -29.91 -14.90 17.91
CA SER A 705 -31.31 -15.28 18.10
C SER A 705 -31.65 -15.76 19.51
N GLU A 706 -30.63 -16.14 20.28
CA GLU A 706 -30.68 -16.65 21.65
C GLU A 706 -30.39 -15.57 22.70
N MET A 707 -30.17 -14.32 22.27
CA MET A 707 -30.01 -13.19 23.20
C MET A 707 -31.26 -13.05 24.08
N PRO A 708 -31.11 -12.80 25.40
CA PRO A 708 -32.24 -12.66 26.31
C PRO A 708 -33.31 -11.66 25.86
N SER A 709 -32.91 -10.50 25.32
CA SER A 709 -33.84 -9.48 24.83
C SER A 709 -34.68 -9.97 23.64
N VAL A 710 -34.11 -10.80 22.77
CA VAL A 710 -34.80 -11.42 21.63
C VAL A 710 -35.77 -12.50 22.11
N GLU A 711 -35.34 -13.34 23.04
CA GLU A 711 -36.15 -14.43 23.59
C GLU A 711 -37.33 -13.93 24.44
N LEU A 712 -37.11 -12.89 25.25
CA LEU A 712 -38.17 -12.19 25.99
C LEU A 712 -39.20 -11.60 25.02
N PHE A 713 -38.75 -11.00 23.92
CA PHE A 713 -39.65 -10.50 22.88
C PHE A 713 -40.47 -11.62 22.22
N LYS A 714 -39.87 -12.81 22.00
CA LYS A 714 -40.57 -14.01 21.53
C LYS A 714 -41.54 -14.62 22.56
N GLY A 715 -41.69 -14.01 23.73
CA GLY A 715 -42.64 -14.43 24.77
C GLY A 715 -42.11 -15.48 25.75
N LYS A 716 -40.81 -15.80 25.72
CA LYS A 716 -40.22 -16.67 26.75
C LYS A 716 -40.24 -15.98 28.11
N ALA A 717 -40.51 -16.73 29.17
CA ALA A 717 -40.30 -16.24 30.53
C ALA A 717 -38.79 -16.18 30.86
N ILE A 718 -38.40 -15.36 31.84
CA ILE A 718 -37.00 -15.22 32.30
C ILE A 718 -36.38 -16.60 32.67
N THR A 719 -37.17 -17.50 33.25
CA THR A 719 -36.74 -18.85 33.64
C THR A 719 -36.54 -19.82 32.46
N GLN A 720 -37.01 -19.45 31.28
CA GLN A 720 -36.93 -20.25 30.04
C GLN A 720 -35.88 -19.71 29.06
N LEU A 721 -35.16 -18.65 29.45
CA LEU A 721 -34.11 -18.07 28.63
C LEU A 721 -32.96 -19.07 28.49
N THR A 722 -32.38 -19.12 27.30
CA THR A 722 -31.23 -19.98 26.99
C THR A 722 -30.01 -19.49 27.76
N ASN A 723 -29.78 -18.18 27.77
CA ASN A 723 -28.63 -17.55 28.41
C ASN A 723 -29.03 -16.40 29.36
N PRO A 724 -29.74 -16.67 30.48
CA PRO A 724 -30.24 -15.61 31.37
C PRO A 724 -29.12 -14.77 32.00
N HIS A 725 -27.93 -15.35 32.18
CA HIS A 725 -26.76 -14.67 32.74
C HIS A 725 -26.18 -13.58 31.82
N TRP A 726 -26.52 -13.56 30.52
CA TRP A 726 -26.13 -12.46 29.62
C TRP A 726 -26.88 -11.15 29.92
N LEU A 727 -27.96 -11.21 30.72
CA LEU A 727 -28.64 -10.01 31.20
C LEU A 727 -27.79 -9.21 32.19
N VAL A 728 -26.79 -9.82 32.84
CA VAL A 728 -25.98 -9.16 33.89
C VAL A 728 -25.07 -8.10 33.30
N ARG A 729 -24.54 -8.33 32.10
CA ARG A 729 -23.55 -7.48 31.46
C ARG A 729 -24.23 -6.39 30.64
N ASP A 730 -24.10 -5.15 31.07
CA ASP A 730 -24.36 -3.95 30.26
C ASP A 730 -23.05 -3.32 29.78
N SER A 731 -23.11 -2.28 28.94
CA SER A 731 -21.91 -1.60 28.45
C SER A 731 -21.17 -0.80 29.51
N PHE A 732 -21.78 -0.59 30.69
CA PHE A 732 -21.21 0.14 31.83
C PHE A 732 -20.66 -0.78 32.91
N TYR A 733 -20.77 -2.11 32.71
CA TYR A 733 -20.39 -3.14 33.67
C TYR A 733 -18.94 -2.95 34.15
N ASN A 734 -18.76 -2.86 35.47
CA ASN A 734 -17.46 -2.68 36.09
C ASN A 734 -17.10 -3.93 36.91
N PRO A 735 -16.12 -4.75 36.45
CA PRO A 735 -15.72 -5.97 37.14
C PRO A 735 -15.19 -5.73 38.56
N SER A 736 -14.65 -4.54 38.84
CA SER A 736 -14.02 -4.22 40.14
C SER A 736 -15.01 -3.89 41.26
N LEU A 737 -16.27 -3.62 40.92
CA LEU A 737 -17.32 -3.28 41.89
C LEU A 737 -18.11 -4.49 42.37
N GLU A 738 -17.83 -5.68 41.85
CA GLU A 738 -18.45 -6.90 42.34
C GLU A 738 -17.60 -7.52 43.46
N ASP A 739 -18.17 -7.55 44.66
CA ASP A 739 -17.71 -8.38 45.79
C ASP A 739 -17.80 -9.86 45.39
N PHE A 740 -16.83 -10.33 44.61
CA PHE A 740 -16.63 -11.75 44.40
C PHE A 740 -15.74 -12.29 45.51
N ASP A 741 -16.33 -13.16 46.31
CA ASP A 741 -15.60 -13.97 47.27
C ASP A 741 -14.67 -14.91 46.48
N LYS A 742 -13.39 -14.54 46.41
CA LYS A 742 -12.37 -15.27 45.63
C LYS A 742 -12.14 -16.68 46.17
N GLU A 743 -12.60 -17.00 47.38
CA GLU A 743 -12.52 -18.35 47.98
C GLU A 743 -13.57 -19.33 47.43
N VAL A 744 -14.57 -18.86 46.67
CA VAL A 744 -15.58 -19.72 46.01
C VAL A 744 -15.22 -20.01 44.53
N LEU A 745 -14.11 -19.46 44.04
CA LEU A 745 -13.45 -19.83 42.77
C LEU A 745 -12.47 -20.98 43.02
#